data_AF-A0A497AJL1-F1
#
_entry.id   AF-A0A497AJL1-F1
#
_cell.length_a   1.000
_cell.length_b   1.000
_cell.length_c   1.000
_cell.angle_alpha   90.00
_cell.angle_beta   90.00
_cell.angle_gamma   90.00
#
_symmetry.space_group_name_H-M   'P 1'
#
loop_
_entity.id
_entity.type
_entity.pdbx_description
1 polymer ?
#
loop_
_entity_poly.entity_id
_entity_poly.type
_entity_poly.pdbx_seq_one_letter_code
_entity_poly.pdbx_strand_id
1 'polypeptide(L)'
;SLLGGVVFTGGDGGHSNIVSGEESTDSTVIWIHNVYELQNMSNNLSGHYALANDINASVTKTWNGGRGFMPIGDSSTAFNGTFDGKGHKIINLYLNKNSLQMSVGLFGYTSSNAVIENVGLVNVRVRGGYYVGGLVGWNHGMVNNSYSTGNVSGSGEVGGLVGGNAGMVNNSYAICNVSGNEFIGGLVGENRGMVSNCYTASNVSGSMHVGGLVGWNYGGTVSNSHYNVSKVLINGGHYLTIGGLFDHQYNDWFSHGLHLNISDYSSTLIPAGGHYEIKSVQGLKDLLGFSDMNYKFRLAADLDLSSEKNLYIPCFIGEFDGNNHTVSNLNIYMSFADEIGLFGYNGGTVKNVRLVDIDLSGGDRIGGLVGRNYGTVDNSYVTGNVSGGGTIGGLVGRNYGTVNNSYTVGNMSGKGGVGGLVGVNGGTVNNSYAAGSVYSIGILLNEGQDIGGLVGRNYGTVNNSYAAGSVRVRENIGGNIGGLVGNNLRGKVSNSYATGNVSGSEFIGGLVGGNAGTVNNSYATGNVSGRATIGGLVGRNYGTVNNSYAVGNVSGRNNVGGLVGDNLRGKVSNSYATGNVSGDLFVGGLVGWNYGTVNNSYATGNVSGRGIIGGLVGRNYGTVDNIYVTGNVSGRGTIGGLVGGNVGTVNNSYAVGNVSGRDNVGGLVGDNFRGMVNNSYATGNVSGRATIGGLVGRNYGTVNNSYAVGNVSGRDNVGGLVGDNFRGMVNNSYAT
;
A
#
# COMPACT_ATOMS: atom_id res chain seq x y z
N SER A 1 73.36 16.32 -12.67
CA SER A 1 72.76 14.99 -12.86
C SER A 1 71.36 14.99 -12.26
N LEU A 2 70.37 14.73 -13.12
CA LEU A 2 69.03 14.16 -12.90
C LEU A 2 68.05 14.67 -11.82
N LEU A 3 66.80 14.73 -12.31
CA LEU A 3 65.46 14.73 -11.67
C LEU A 3 64.98 16.07 -11.10
N GLY A 4 63.88 16.70 -11.54
CA GLY A 4 62.74 16.23 -12.34
C GLY A 4 61.45 16.28 -11.51
N GLY A 5 60.95 17.48 -11.25
CA GLY A 5 59.63 17.74 -10.66
C GLY A 5 59.02 18.95 -11.35
N VAL A 6 57.86 18.77 -11.99
CA VAL A 6 57.16 19.85 -12.68
C VAL A 6 55.96 20.27 -11.83
N VAL A 7 56.11 21.46 -11.24
CA VAL A 7 55.05 22.32 -10.73
C VAL A 7 54.93 23.46 -11.75
N PHE A 8 53.74 23.69 -12.31
CA PHE A 8 53.50 24.83 -13.20
C PHE A 8 53.33 26.11 -12.37
N THR A 9 54.18 27.10 -12.65
CA THR A 9 54.11 28.47 -12.13
C THR A 9 53.42 29.38 -13.15
N GLY A 10 52.58 30.29 -12.66
CA GLY A 10 52.11 31.45 -13.42
C GLY A 10 53.19 32.49 -13.67
N GLY A 11 52.94 33.36 -14.63
CA GLY A 11 53.74 34.54 -14.94
C GLY A 11 52.97 35.46 -15.89
N ASP A 12 52.61 36.64 -15.37
CA ASP A 12 51.91 37.74 -16.03
C ASP A 12 52.95 38.76 -16.58
N GLY A 13 52.61 39.50 -17.64
CA GLY A 13 53.47 40.54 -18.21
C GLY A 13 53.09 40.98 -19.63
N GLY A 14 52.17 41.94 -19.74
CA GLY A 14 51.60 42.44 -21.00
C GLY A 14 52.44 43.45 -21.81
N HIS A 15 52.07 43.66 -23.08
CA HIS A 15 51.28 44.82 -23.54
C HIS A 15 51.13 44.86 -25.08
N SER A 16 49.88 45.04 -25.53
CA SER A 16 49.40 45.66 -26.81
C SER A 16 49.78 45.01 -28.15
N ASN A 17 48.91 44.80 -29.14
CA ASN A 17 47.56 45.30 -29.41
C ASN A 17 46.84 44.36 -30.40
N ILE A 18 45.57 44.06 -30.09
CA ILE A 18 44.40 44.04 -30.99
C ILE A 18 44.43 43.03 -32.15
N VAL A 19 43.75 41.89 -31.96
CA VAL A 19 42.48 41.63 -32.68
C VAL A 19 41.45 41.19 -31.65
N SER A 20 40.36 41.95 -31.64
CA SER A 20 39.13 41.83 -30.87
C SER A 20 38.40 40.50 -31.07
N GLY A 21 37.81 40.01 -29.98
CA GLY A 21 36.44 39.50 -29.96
C GLY A 21 36.15 38.21 -30.72
N GLU A 22 36.10 37.11 -29.98
CA GLU A 22 34.91 36.26 -30.01
C GLU A 22 34.35 36.19 -28.58
N GLU A 23 33.94 37.36 -28.06
CA GLU A 23 32.76 37.39 -27.20
C GLU A 23 31.60 36.90 -28.07
N SER A 24 30.82 35.94 -27.58
CA SER A 24 29.67 35.45 -28.33
C SER A 24 28.74 36.62 -28.64
N THR A 25 28.54 36.94 -29.92
CA THR A 25 27.59 37.97 -30.35
C THR A 25 26.16 37.45 -30.31
N ASP A 26 25.77 36.80 -29.21
CA ASP A 26 24.36 36.63 -28.88
C ASP A 26 23.97 37.81 -27.98
N SER A 27 23.34 38.83 -28.55
CA SER A 27 22.93 40.07 -27.89
C SER A 27 21.84 39.89 -26.82
N THR A 28 21.62 38.65 -26.37
CA THR A 28 20.54 38.23 -25.48
C THR A 28 21.02 37.67 -24.13
N VAL A 29 22.33 37.42 -23.94
CA VAL A 29 22.90 36.89 -22.70
C VAL A 29 23.23 38.00 -21.70
N ILE A 30 22.72 37.89 -20.48
CA ILE A 30 22.92 38.80 -19.35
C ILE A 30 24.02 38.23 -18.45
N TRP A 31 25.17 38.90 -18.41
CA TRP A 31 26.31 38.52 -17.58
C TRP A 31 26.13 38.94 -16.11
N ILE A 32 26.38 38.00 -15.20
CA ILE A 32 26.27 38.20 -13.75
C ILE A 32 27.68 38.20 -13.14
N HIS A 33 28.06 39.33 -12.55
CA HIS A 33 29.38 39.57 -11.96
C HIS A 33 29.36 39.52 -10.43
N ASN A 34 28.20 39.74 -9.81
CA ASN A 34 28.08 39.81 -8.36
C ASN A 34 26.72 39.30 -7.86
N VAL A 35 26.62 39.15 -6.53
CA VAL A 35 25.44 38.58 -5.87
C VAL A 35 24.19 39.47 -5.96
N TYR A 36 24.33 40.78 -6.17
CA TYR A 36 23.18 41.68 -6.35
C TYR A 36 22.56 41.51 -7.74
N GLU A 37 23.39 41.39 -8.77
CA GLU A 37 22.95 41.04 -10.12
C GLU A 37 22.29 39.66 -10.16
N LEU A 38 22.85 38.69 -9.44
CA LEU A 38 22.25 37.36 -9.26
C LEU A 38 20.83 37.46 -8.65
N GLN A 39 20.65 38.29 -7.62
CA GLN A 39 19.32 38.49 -7.01
C GLN A 39 18.35 39.21 -7.97
N ASN A 40 18.85 40.11 -8.82
CA ASN A 40 18.04 40.87 -9.76
C ASN A 40 17.48 40.03 -10.92
N MET A 41 17.95 38.79 -11.10
CA MET A 41 17.33 37.83 -12.02
C MET A 41 15.84 37.62 -11.75
N SER A 42 15.38 37.83 -10.50
CA SER A 42 13.96 37.79 -10.15
C SER A 42 13.09 38.76 -10.94
N ASN A 43 13.66 39.80 -11.55
CA ASN A 43 12.94 40.79 -12.34
C ASN A 43 12.73 40.36 -13.80
N ASN A 44 13.44 39.33 -14.29
CA ASN A 44 13.28 38.79 -15.64
C ASN A 44 13.52 37.27 -15.65
N LEU A 45 12.52 36.52 -15.19
CA LEU A 45 12.61 35.06 -15.03
C LEU A 45 12.75 34.27 -16.34
N SER A 46 12.57 34.90 -17.51
CA SER A 46 12.75 34.29 -18.83
C SER A 46 14.08 34.68 -19.49
N GLY A 47 14.95 35.42 -18.80
CA GLY A 47 16.24 35.86 -19.36
C GLY A 47 17.24 34.71 -19.56
N HIS A 48 18.26 34.98 -20.38
CA HIS A 48 19.39 34.10 -20.60
C HIS A 48 20.58 34.66 -19.82
N TYR A 49 21.10 33.91 -18.86
CA TYR A 49 22.08 34.37 -17.89
C TYR A 49 23.36 33.56 -17.97
N ALA A 50 24.50 34.23 -17.78
CA ALA A 50 25.79 33.57 -17.62
C ALA A 50 26.61 34.19 -16.48
N LEU A 51 27.33 33.37 -15.71
CA LEU A 51 28.28 33.90 -14.72
C LEU A 51 29.54 34.41 -15.43
N ALA A 52 29.98 35.62 -15.08
CA ALA A 52 31.24 36.20 -15.58
C ALA A 52 32.44 35.83 -14.70
N ASN A 53 32.20 35.48 -13.43
CA ASN A 53 33.21 35.12 -12.44
C ASN A 53 32.59 34.36 -11.26
N ASP A 54 33.43 33.84 -10.37
CA ASP A 54 32.98 33.31 -9.09
C ASP A 54 32.32 34.41 -8.25
N ILE A 55 31.18 34.11 -7.63
CA ILE A 55 30.39 35.04 -6.81
C ILE A 55 30.53 34.69 -5.33
N ASN A 56 31.01 35.64 -4.52
CA ASN A 56 30.95 35.52 -3.06
C ASN A 56 29.60 36.04 -2.54
N ALA A 57 28.74 35.13 -2.12
CA ALA A 57 27.39 35.41 -1.62
C ALA A 57 27.31 35.55 -0.09
N SER A 58 28.44 35.65 0.63
CA SER A 58 28.45 35.73 2.11
C SER A 58 27.62 36.88 2.69
N VAL A 59 27.52 38.00 1.97
CA VAL A 59 26.69 39.16 2.36
C VAL A 59 25.20 38.83 2.44
N THR A 60 24.73 37.80 1.73
CA THR A 60 23.32 37.40 1.76
C THR A 60 22.85 37.05 3.17
N LYS A 61 23.74 36.63 4.07
CA LYS A 61 23.42 36.34 5.47
C LYS A 61 22.72 37.49 6.21
N THR A 62 23.01 38.74 5.86
CA THR A 62 22.39 39.92 6.49
C THR A 62 21.13 40.40 5.77
N TRP A 63 20.85 39.89 4.57
CA TRP A 63 19.73 40.33 3.75
C TRP A 63 18.39 39.88 4.35
N ASN A 64 17.33 40.63 4.00
CA ASN A 64 15.95 40.30 4.33
C ASN A 64 15.72 40.06 5.84
N GLY A 65 16.37 40.89 6.69
CA GLY A 65 16.29 40.74 8.15
C GLY A 65 16.94 39.46 8.67
N GLY A 66 18.03 38.99 8.02
CA GLY A 66 18.71 37.74 8.36
C GLY A 66 18.07 36.47 7.78
N ARG A 67 17.09 36.62 6.87
CA ARG A 67 16.46 35.50 6.15
C ARG A 67 17.22 35.05 4.90
N GLY A 68 18.29 35.75 4.54
CA GLY A 68 19.12 35.33 3.41
C GLY A 68 18.62 35.79 2.05
N PHE A 69 19.29 35.30 1.01
CA PHE A 69 18.92 35.45 -0.40
C PHE A 69 17.47 35.03 -0.65
N MET A 70 16.76 35.72 -1.55
CA MET A 70 15.39 35.34 -1.94
C MET A 70 15.45 34.39 -3.15
N PRO A 71 14.83 33.19 -3.09
CA PRO A 71 14.85 32.25 -4.20
C PRO A 71 14.41 32.88 -5.53
N ILE A 72 15.08 32.53 -6.63
CA ILE A 72 14.71 32.95 -7.97
C ILE A 72 13.55 32.08 -8.45
N GLY A 73 12.39 32.71 -8.65
CA GLY A 73 11.15 32.06 -9.07
C GLY A 73 10.43 31.29 -7.96
N ASP A 74 9.11 31.19 -8.10
CA ASP A 74 8.22 30.44 -7.21
C ASP A 74 7.13 29.70 -8.00
N SER A 75 6.22 29.01 -7.31
CA SER A 75 5.15 28.22 -7.97
C SER A 75 4.15 29.05 -8.78
N SER A 76 4.08 30.36 -8.56
CA SER A 76 3.22 31.28 -9.32
C SER A 76 3.96 31.92 -10.50
N THR A 77 5.26 32.16 -10.33
CA THR A 77 6.16 32.80 -11.28
C THR A 77 7.46 32.03 -11.33
N ALA A 78 7.47 30.95 -12.11
CA ALA A 78 8.60 30.04 -12.20
C ALA A 78 9.76 30.65 -13.01
N PHE A 79 11.00 30.26 -12.68
CA PHE A 79 12.15 30.52 -13.56
C PHE A 79 11.97 29.71 -14.86
N ASN A 80 12.03 30.40 -16.00
CA ASN A 80 11.72 29.85 -17.32
C ASN A 80 12.83 30.14 -18.35
N GLY A 81 13.92 30.77 -17.92
CA GLY A 81 15.06 31.14 -18.75
C GLY A 81 16.20 30.14 -18.70
N THR A 82 17.39 30.58 -19.12
CA THR A 82 18.62 29.78 -19.04
C THR A 82 19.62 30.41 -18.07
N PHE A 83 20.35 29.59 -17.34
CA PHE A 83 21.42 30.02 -16.44
C PHE A 83 22.63 29.11 -16.62
N ASP A 84 23.70 29.64 -17.21
CA ASP A 84 24.95 28.94 -17.44
C ASP A 84 26.03 29.47 -16.50
N GLY A 85 26.48 28.64 -15.57
CA GLY A 85 27.55 28.99 -14.64
C GLY A 85 28.92 29.11 -15.30
N LYS A 86 29.11 28.63 -16.54
CA LYS A 86 30.41 28.62 -17.24
C LYS A 86 31.56 27.98 -16.44
N GLY A 87 31.24 27.11 -15.48
CA GLY A 87 32.18 26.49 -14.54
C GLY A 87 32.49 27.32 -13.28
N HIS A 88 31.92 28.52 -13.15
CA HIS A 88 32.07 29.39 -11.99
C HIS A 88 31.28 28.92 -10.77
N LYS A 89 31.72 29.42 -9.61
CA LYS A 89 31.17 29.06 -8.30
C LYS A 89 30.39 30.21 -7.69
N ILE A 90 29.31 29.88 -6.97
CA ILE A 90 28.66 30.79 -6.02
C ILE A 90 28.96 30.27 -4.62
N ILE A 91 29.65 31.09 -3.81
CA ILE A 91 30.28 30.68 -2.55
C ILE A 91 29.55 31.33 -1.38
N ASN A 92 29.31 30.58 -0.29
CA ASN A 92 28.72 31.07 0.96
C ASN A 92 27.28 31.60 0.81
N LEU A 93 26.49 31.04 -0.12
CA LEU A 93 25.08 31.40 -0.28
C LEU A 93 24.28 31.03 0.97
N TYR A 94 23.54 31.99 1.52
CA TYR A 94 22.75 31.81 2.74
C TYR A 94 21.26 32.03 2.47
N LEU A 95 20.44 31.01 2.79
CA LEU A 95 18.98 31.09 2.81
C LEU A 95 18.48 30.51 4.14
N ASN A 96 17.78 31.32 4.93
CA ASN A 96 17.19 30.88 6.21
C ASN A 96 15.71 31.23 6.23
N LYS A 97 14.93 30.38 5.57
CA LYS A 97 13.48 30.54 5.46
C LYS A 97 12.78 29.85 6.62
N ASN A 98 11.55 30.27 6.88
CA ASN A 98 10.73 29.62 7.91
C ASN A 98 10.35 28.19 7.45
N SER A 99 9.92 27.36 8.40
CA SER A 99 9.56 25.95 8.14
C SER A 99 8.28 25.77 7.32
N LEU A 100 7.57 26.86 6.99
CA LEU A 100 6.36 26.85 6.16
C LEU A 100 6.64 27.26 4.72
N GLN A 101 7.81 27.85 4.44
CA GLN A 101 8.14 28.33 3.11
C GLN A 101 8.59 27.16 2.23
N MET A 102 7.89 26.97 1.13
CA MET A 102 8.14 25.90 0.16
C MET A 102 9.12 26.36 -0.93
N SER A 103 9.70 25.42 -1.66
CA SER A 103 10.48 25.66 -2.88
C SER A 103 11.68 26.58 -2.62
N VAL A 104 12.64 26.07 -1.82
CA VAL A 104 13.79 26.84 -1.37
C VAL A 104 15.07 26.28 -1.99
N GLY A 105 15.75 27.13 -2.75
CA GLY A 105 17.08 26.93 -3.34
C GLY A 105 17.58 28.26 -3.89
N LEU A 106 18.72 28.28 -4.61
CA LEU A 106 19.07 29.45 -5.42
C LEU A 106 17.90 29.77 -6.38
N PHE A 107 17.40 28.75 -7.06
CA PHE A 107 16.13 28.76 -7.79
C PHE A 107 15.06 28.11 -6.92
N GLY A 108 13.96 28.81 -6.67
CA GLY A 108 12.87 28.24 -5.88
C GLY A 108 12.10 27.21 -6.69
N TYR A 109 11.64 27.61 -7.88
CA TYR A 109 10.82 26.79 -8.75
C TYR A 109 11.17 27.03 -10.21
N THR A 110 11.36 25.96 -11.00
CA THR A 110 11.63 26.04 -12.44
C THR A 110 10.43 25.55 -13.26
N SER A 111 10.26 26.12 -14.46
CA SER A 111 9.34 25.62 -15.48
C SER A 111 9.98 24.47 -16.27
N SER A 112 9.21 23.82 -17.14
CA SER A 112 9.71 22.77 -18.04
C SER A 112 10.74 23.24 -19.08
N ASN A 113 10.82 24.55 -19.36
CA ASN A 113 11.76 25.10 -20.34
C ASN A 113 13.05 25.63 -19.70
N ALA A 114 13.10 25.70 -18.36
CA ALA A 114 14.24 26.26 -17.68
C ALA A 114 15.48 25.35 -17.85
N VAL A 115 16.63 25.96 -18.09
CA VAL A 115 17.92 25.26 -18.17
C VAL A 115 18.89 25.89 -17.19
N ILE A 116 19.41 25.09 -16.26
CA ILE A 116 20.42 25.49 -15.28
C ILE A 116 21.61 24.56 -15.45
N GLU A 117 22.77 25.11 -15.79
CA GLU A 117 23.95 24.29 -16.05
C GLU A 117 25.29 24.89 -15.63
N ASN A 118 26.30 24.03 -15.51
CA ASN A 118 27.70 24.38 -15.32
C ASN A 118 27.98 25.28 -14.09
N VAL A 119 27.21 25.15 -13.00
CA VAL A 119 27.38 25.98 -11.80
C VAL A 119 27.70 25.15 -10.56
N GLY A 120 28.68 25.63 -9.78
CA GLY A 120 29.00 25.08 -8.46
C GLY A 120 28.49 25.97 -7.32
N LEU A 121 27.72 25.43 -6.39
CA LEU A 121 27.38 26.09 -5.14
C LEU A 121 28.29 25.59 -4.01
N VAL A 122 29.15 26.44 -3.48
CA VAL A 122 30.14 26.05 -2.48
C VAL A 122 29.82 26.62 -1.11
N ASN A 123 29.82 25.76 -0.09
CA ASN A 123 29.55 26.13 1.30
C ASN A 123 28.20 26.85 1.49
N VAL A 124 27.14 26.28 0.92
CA VAL A 124 25.78 26.80 1.10
C VAL A 124 25.27 26.54 2.52
N ARG A 125 24.37 27.40 2.98
CA ARG A 125 23.53 27.14 4.15
C ARG A 125 22.09 27.45 3.78
N VAL A 126 21.35 26.40 3.45
CA VAL A 126 19.96 26.48 2.99
C VAL A 126 19.05 25.85 4.03
N ARG A 127 18.05 26.61 4.49
CA ARG A 127 16.97 26.14 5.35
C ARG A 127 15.62 26.57 4.81
N GLY A 128 14.69 25.62 4.72
CA GLY A 128 13.31 25.85 4.26
C GLY A 128 12.27 24.95 4.92
N GLY A 129 11.06 24.92 4.35
CA GLY A 129 9.96 24.04 4.72
C GLY A 129 9.93 22.78 3.86
N TYR A 130 9.31 22.85 2.69
CA TYR A 130 9.18 21.72 1.73
C TYR A 130 9.89 22.03 0.42
N TYR A 131 10.33 21.01 -0.32
CA TYR A 131 11.08 21.16 -1.58
C TYR A 131 12.32 22.04 -1.40
N VAL A 132 13.29 21.54 -0.63
CA VAL A 132 14.51 22.29 -0.29
C VAL A 132 15.72 21.66 -0.96
N GLY A 133 16.37 22.42 -1.84
CA GLY A 133 17.61 22.02 -2.50
C GLY A 133 18.69 23.08 -2.36
N GLY A 134 19.95 22.70 -2.48
CA GLY A 134 21.04 23.68 -2.58
C GLY A 134 20.86 24.60 -3.79
N LEU A 135 20.58 24.02 -4.96
CA LEU A 135 20.45 24.71 -6.24
C LEU A 135 18.98 25.00 -6.59
N VAL A 136 18.13 23.97 -6.59
CA VAL A 136 16.72 24.10 -6.99
C VAL A 136 15.80 23.55 -5.90
N GLY A 137 14.77 24.31 -5.52
CA GLY A 137 13.70 23.82 -4.65
C GLY A 137 12.87 22.74 -5.35
N TRP A 138 12.10 23.12 -6.38
CA TRP A 138 11.37 22.18 -7.25
C TRP A 138 11.76 22.36 -8.72
N ASN A 139 12.32 21.31 -9.32
CA ASN A 139 12.73 21.29 -10.72
C ASN A 139 11.65 20.71 -11.65
N HIS A 140 11.22 21.45 -12.69
CA HIS A 140 10.50 20.88 -13.85
C HIS A 140 11.34 20.90 -15.15
N GLY A 141 12.43 21.66 -15.16
CA GLY A 141 13.30 21.85 -16.31
C GLY A 141 14.54 20.95 -16.25
N MET A 142 15.66 21.46 -16.75
CA MET A 142 16.94 20.75 -16.79
C MET A 142 17.92 21.35 -15.78
N VAL A 143 18.51 20.48 -14.96
CA VAL A 143 19.70 20.75 -14.14
C VAL A 143 20.82 19.86 -14.66
N ASN A 144 21.89 20.46 -15.19
CA ASN A 144 22.98 19.72 -15.83
C ASN A 144 24.36 20.17 -15.35
N ASN A 145 25.32 19.26 -15.22
CA ASN A 145 26.72 19.58 -14.88
C ASN A 145 26.87 20.57 -13.72
N SER A 146 26.10 20.37 -12.65
CA SER A 146 26.01 21.33 -11.54
C SER A 146 26.18 20.62 -10.19
N TYR A 147 26.61 21.35 -9.19
CA TYR A 147 26.82 20.76 -7.87
C TYR A 147 26.57 21.69 -6.69
N SER A 148 26.42 21.10 -5.52
CA SER A 148 26.32 21.82 -4.25
C SER A 148 27.16 21.19 -3.14
N THR A 149 27.71 22.02 -2.27
CA THR A 149 28.36 21.61 -1.01
C THR A 149 27.90 22.48 0.15
N GLY A 150 27.86 21.93 1.37
CA GLY A 150 27.48 22.68 2.57
C GLY A 150 26.35 22.01 3.36
N ASN A 151 25.37 22.80 3.82
CA ASN A 151 24.28 22.31 4.66
C ASN A 151 22.92 22.67 4.05
N VAL A 152 22.06 21.66 3.88
CA VAL A 152 20.70 21.81 3.37
C VAL A 152 19.72 21.18 4.35
N SER A 153 18.73 21.94 4.82
CA SER A 153 17.81 21.47 5.84
C SER A 153 16.36 21.90 5.58
N GLY A 154 15.41 21.03 5.87
CA GLY A 154 13.99 21.31 5.67
C GLY A 154 13.07 20.43 6.50
N SER A 155 11.77 20.63 6.36
CA SER A 155 10.73 19.76 6.92
C SER A 155 10.44 18.54 6.02
N GLY A 156 10.42 18.72 4.69
CA GLY A 156 10.11 17.67 3.70
C GLY A 156 10.74 17.91 2.32
N GLU A 157 10.90 16.84 1.53
CA GLU A 157 11.55 16.80 0.19
C GLU A 157 12.85 17.62 0.15
N VAL A 158 13.85 17.13 0.88
CA VAL A 158 15.15 17.80 1.02
C VAL A 158 16.21 17.03 0.26
N GLY A 159 16.83 17.68 -0.72
CA GLY A 159 17.96 17.13 -1.46
C GLY A 159 19.19 18.01 -1.34
N GLY A 160 20.39 17.41 -1.39
CA GLY A 160 21.63 18.20 -1.40
C GLY A 160 21.67 19.21 -2.55
N LEU A 161 21.19 18.81 -3.74
CA LEU A 161 21.15 19.65 -4.93
C LEU A 161 19.73 20.14 -5.27
N VAL A 162 18.76 19.22 -5.32
CA VAL A 162 17.38 19.49 -5.74
C VAL A 162 16.39 18.96 -4.69
N GLY A 163 15.46 19.78 -4.24
CA GLY A 163 14.42 19.33 -3.28
C GLY A 163 13.48 18.29 -3.90
N GLY A 164 12.68 18.72 -4.90
CA GLY A 164 11.84 17.85 -5.71
C GLY A 164 12.17 17.93 -7.20
N ASN A 165 12.14 16.80 -7.90
CA ASN A 165 12.45 16.72 -9.33
C ASN A 165 11.29 16.13 -10.13
N ALA A 166 10.69 16.90 -11.02
CA ALA A 166 9.77 16.47 -12.07
C ALA A 166 10.38 16.60 -13.48
N GLY A 167 11.56 17.21 -13.60
CA GLY A 167 12.31 17.38 -14.84
C GLY A 167 13.51 16.44 -14.93
N MET A 168 14.65 16.97 -15.37
CA MET A 168 15.91 16.23 -15.55
C MET A 168 17.00 16.76 -14.63
N VAL A 169 17.69 15.86 -13.92
CA VAL A 169 18.94 16.14 -13.20
C VAL A 169 20.01 15.22 -13.79
N ASN A 170 21.00 15.80 -14.45
CA ASN A 170 22.00 15.06 -15.22
C ASN A 170 23.42 15.51 -14.91
N ASN A 171 24.39 14.59 -14.94
CA ASN A 171 25.83 14.90 -14.79
C ASN A 171 26.16 15.74 -13.55
N SER A 172 25.40 15.57 -12.46
CA SER A 172 25.39 16.51 -11.34
C SER A 172 25.70 15.81 -10.02
N TYR A 173 26.17 16.55 -9.02
CA TYR A 173 26.52 15.94 -7.74
C TYR A 173 26.26 16.81 -6.51
N ALA A 174 26.26 16.19 -5.34
CA ALA A 174 26.14 16.89 -4.06
C ALA A 174 27.08 16.31 -3.00
N ILE A 175 27.66 17.20 -2.19
CA ILE A 175 28.50 16.88 -1.03
C ILE A 175 28.06 17.75 0.15
N CYS A 176 26.90 17.42 0.71
CA CYS A 176 26.20 18.20 1.72
C CYS A 176 25.96 17.40 3.01
N ASN A 177 25.69 18.11 4.10
CA ASN A 177 24.90 17.56 5.20
C ASN A 177 23.44 17.90 4.94
N VAL A 178 22.61 16.88 4.72
CA VAL A 178 21.19 17.03 4.38
C VAL A 178 20.34 16.52 5.54
N SER A 179 19.41 17.34 6.02
CA SER A 179 18.56 16.94 7.15
C SER A 179 17.11 17.37 6.99
N GLY A 180 16.16 16.50 7.34
CA GLY A 180 14.75 16.88 7.46
C GLY A 180 13.90 15.77 8.08
N ASN A 181 12.58 15.80 7.91
CA ASN A 181 11.71 14.78 8.49
C ASN A 181 11.38 13.67 7.48
N GLU A 182 10.89 14.04 6.29
CA GLU A 182 10.41 13.11 5.26
C GLU A 182 11.03 13.40 3.88
N PHE A 183 11.29 12.35 3.10
CA PHE A 183 11.80 12.43 1.71
C PHE A 183 13.17 13.12 1.63
N ILE A 184 14.18 12.52 2.28
CA ILE A 184 15.51 13.10 2.40
C ILE A 184 16.49 12.31 1.54
N GLY A 185 17.10 12.98 0.56
CA GLY A 185 18.10 12.38 -0.32
C GLY A 185 19.41 13.16 -0.37
N GLY A 186 20.53 12.47 -0.56
CA GLY A 186 21.84 13.12 -0.63
C GLY A 186 21.97 14.04 -1.84
N LEU A 187 21.31 13.71 -2.95
CA LEU A 187 21.23 14.52 -4.17
C LEU A 187 19.83 15.13 -4.36
N VAL A 188 18.79 14.28 -4.37
CA VAL A 188 17.40 14.67 -4.65
C VAL A 188 16.48 14.18 -3.54
N GLY A 189 15.62 15.05 -2.99
CA GLY A 189 14.64 14.65 -1.98
C GLY A 189 13.56 13.71 -2.55
N GLU A 190 12.71 14.24 -3.43
CA GLU A 190 11.71 13.47 -4.19
C GLU A 190 12.02 13.47 -5.70
N ASN A 191 11.95 12.31 -6.34
CA ASN A 191 12.09 12.16 -7.79
C ASN A 191 10.81 11.61 -8.46
N ARG A 192 10.30 12.38 -9.43
CA ARG A 192 9.24 12.03 -10.38
C ARG A 192 9.71 12.10 -11.84
N GLY A 193 10.89 12.69 -12.07
CA GLY A 193 11.51 12.87 -13.37
C GLY A 193 12.69 11.91 -13.58
N MET A 194 13.73 12.39 -14.27
CA MET A 194 14.95 11.63 -14.55
C MET A 194 16.13 12.13 -13.72
N VAL A 195 16.85 11.20 -13.09
CA VAL A 195 18.17 11.41 -12.46
C VAL A 195 19.16 10.49 -13.17
N SER A 196 20.13 11.06 -13.87
CA SER A 196 21.08 10.30 -14.68
C SER A 196 22.53 10.78 -14.52
N ASN A 197 23.50 9.86 -14.55
CA ASN A 197 24.94 10.19 -14.49
C ASN A 197 25.31 11.07 -13.29
N CYS A 198 24.65 10.89 -12.15
CA CYS A 198 24.83 11.71 -10.97
C CYS A 198 25.55 10.97 -9.85
N TYR A 199 26.16 11.68 -8.90
CA TYR A 199 26.65 11.06 -7.67
C TYR A 199 26.44 11.91 -6.44
N THR A 200 26.61 11.31 -5.26
CA THR A 200 26.65 12.08 -4.03
C THR A 200 27.59 11.46 -3.00
N ALA A 201 28.20 12.34 -2.21
CA ALA A 201 28.91 12.02 -0.97
C ALA A 201 28.27 12.74 0.24
N SER A 202 26.98 13.08 0.12
CA SER A 202 26.24 13.78 1.17
C SER A 202 25.85 12.84 2.30
N ASN A 203 26.01 13.29 3.55
CA ASN A 203 25.41 12.62 4.70
C ASN A 203 23.96 13.06 4.86
N VAL A 204 23.07 12.12 5.17
CA VAL A 204 21.62 12.38 5.26
C VAL A 204 21.07 11.99 6.64
N SER A 205 20.10 12.75 7.13
CA SER A 205 19.39 12.45 8.37
C SER A 205 17.91 12.79 8.27
N GLY A 206 17.06 11.85 8.68
CA GLY A 206 15.61 12.05 8.73
C GLY A 206 14.84 10.87 9.30
N SER A 207 13.52 11.00 9.38
CA SER A 207 12.66 10.02 10.04
C SER A 207 11.96 9.03 9.10
N MET A 208 11.67 9.43 7.86
CA MET A 208 10.86 8.66 6.92
C MET A 208 11.31 8.93 5.47
N HIS A 209 11.36 7.90 4.64
CA HIS A 209 11.85 7.97 3.25
C HIS A 209 13.23 8.63 3.13
N VAL A 210 14.24 8.03 3.78
CA VAL A 210 15.63 8.53 3.76
C VAL A 210 16.48 7.65 2.86
N GLY A 211 17.12 8.26 1.85
CA GLY A 211 17.97 7.56 0.89
C GLY A 211 19.30 8.27 0.66
N GLY A 212 20.32 7.50 0.29
CA GLY A 212 21.67 8.02 0.03
C GLY A 212 21.70 8.94 -1.18
N LEU A 213 21.14 8.52 -2.32
CA LEU A 213 21.04 9.34 -3.53
C LEU A 213 19.71 10.10 -3.62
N VAL A 214 18.60 9.34 -3.61
CA VAL A 214 17.23 9.83 -3.72
C VAL A 214 16.45 9.42 -2.48
N GLY A 215 15.75 10.36 -1.83
CA GLY A 215 14.93 10.05 -0.66
C GLY A 215 13.69 9.22 -1.02
N TRP A 216 12.95 9.66 -2.04
CA TRP A 216 11.79 8.95 -2.57
C TRP A 216 11.69 9.01 -4.08
N ASN A 217 11.57 7.85 -4.73
CA ASN A 217 11.40 7.75 -6.16
C ASN A 217 9.94 7.43 -6.51
N TYR A 218 9.16 8.48 -6.78
CA TYR A 218 7.74 8.39 -7.10
C TYR A 218 7.51 8.22 -8.60
N GLY A 219 7.93 7.06 -9.13
CA GLY A 219 7.75 6.71 -10.54
C GLY A 219 8.71 7.40 -11.51
N GLY A 220 9.69 8.16 -10.99
CA GLY A 220 10.80 8.66 -11.79
C GLY A 220 11.82 7.57 -12.15
N THR A 221 12.76 7.92 -13.02
CA THR A 221 13.87 7.06 -13.42
C THR A 221 15.15 7.53 -12.73
N VAL A 222 15.88 6.59 -12.13
CA VAL A 222 17.25 6.78 -11.65
C VAL A 222 18.12 5.83 -12.45
N SER A 223 19.07 6.36 -13.21
CA SER A 223 19.97 5.55 -14.04
C SER A 223 21.41 5.99 -13.91
N ASN A 224 22.35 5.03 -13.91
CA ASN A 224 23.79 5.31 -13.86
C ASN A 224 24.17 6.40 -12.83
N SER A 225 23.57 6.35 -11.65
CA SER A 225 23.70 7.39 -10.63
C SER A 225 23.90 6.77 -9.26
N HIS A 226 24.99 7.14 -8.58
CA HIS A 226 25.47 6.34 -7.46
C HIS A 226 26.04 7.10 -6.26
N TYR A 227 26.00 6.46 -5.10
CA TYR A 227 26.76 6.84 -3.92
C TYR A 227 27.53 5.64 -3.38
N ASN A 228 28.63 5.89 -2.69
CA ASN A 228 29.40 4.83 -2.05
C ASN A 228 28.82 4.52 -0.66
N VAL A 229 28.31 3.29 -0.50
CA VAL A 229 27.66 2.82 0.74
C VAL A 229 28.59 2.92 1.95
N SER A 230 29.88 2.64 1.76
CA SER A 230 30.90 2.67 2.81
C SER A 230 31.34 4.10 3.22
N LYS A 231 30.91 5.14 2.48
CA LYS A 231 31.36 6.53 2.70
C LYS A 231 30.24 7.46 3.13
N VAL A 232 29.01 7.20 2.69
CA VAL A 232 27.83 8.02 3.04
C VAL A 232 27.19 7.49 4.32
N LEU A 233 26.90 8.41 5.25
CA LEU A 233 26.12 8.13 6.45
C LEU A 233 24.65 8.47 6.22
N ILE A 234 23.78 7.49 6.44
CA ILE A 234 22.32 7.62 6.47
C ILE A 234 21.90 7.41 7.93
N ASN A 235 21.39 8.44 8.59
CA ASN A 235 21.05 8.40 10.03
C ASN A 235 22.20 7.89 10.92
N GLY A 236 23.44 8.26 10.57
CA GLY A 236 24.65 7.87 11.30
C GLY A 236 25.15 6.45 11.04
N GLY A 237 24.51 5.67 10.14
CA GLY A 237 24.96 4.35 9.73
C GLY A 237 25.18 4.21 8.23
N HIS A 238 25.77 3.10 7.80
CA HIS A 238 25.94 2.75 6.39
C HIS A 238 24.79 1.84 5.94
N TYR A 239 23.92 2.36 5.08
CA TYR A 239 22.76 1.63 4.57
C TYR A 239 22.77 1.63 3.05
N LEU A 240 22.37 0.51 2.46
CA LEU A 240 22.10 0.41 1.04
C LEU A 240 20.70 0.96 0.77
N THR A 241 20.57 1.82 -0.23
CA THR A 241 19.32 2.43 -0.73
C THR A 241 19.51 2.71 -2.22
N ILE A 242 18.52 3.29 -2.90
CA ILE A 242 18.58 3.60 -4.34
C ILE A 242 19.90 4.31 -4.69
N GLY A 243 20.63 3.76 -5.67
CA GLY A 243 21.93 4.26 -6.15
C GLY A 243 23.15 3.79 -5.34
N GLY A 244 22.99 3.00 -4.28
CA GLY A 244 24.12 2.55 -3.48
C GLY A 244 24.98 1.49 -4.18
N LEU A 245 26.28 1.73 -4.26
CA LEU A 245 27.30 0.76 -4.66
C LEU A 245 28.30 0.54 -3.52
N PHE A 246 28.82 -0.67 -3.39
CA PHE A 246 29.94 -0.95 -2.48
C PHE A 246 31.26 -0.46 -3.08
N ASP A 247 32.31 -0.37 -2.26
CA ASP A 247 33.60 0.23 -2.64
C ASP A 247 34.15 -0.30 -3.97
N HIS A 248 34.07 -1.61 -4.22
CA HIS A 248 34.57 -2.21 -5.46
C HIS A 248 33.85 -1.64 -6.69
N GLN A 249 32.51 -1.74 -6.74
CA GLN A 249 31.75 -1.29 -7.90
C GLN A 249 31.79 0.24 -8.03
N TYR A 250 31.72 0.96 -6.91
CA TYR A 250 31.75 2.42 -6.93
C TYR A 250 33.09 2.95 -7.47
N ASN A 251 34.21 2.39 -7.02
CA ASN A 251 35.54 2.83 -7.46
C ASN A 251 35.77 2.50 -8.93
N ASP A 252 35.34 1.31 -9.38
CA ASP A 252 35.37 0.91 -10.78
C ASP A 252 34.58 1.91 -11.65
N TRP A 253 33.30 2.10 -11.32
CA TRP A 253 32.41 3.06 -11.97
C TRP A 253 33.00 4.47 -12.05
N PHE A 254 33.50 4.97 -10.93
CA PHE A 254 34.02 6.33 -10.82
C PHE A 254 35.33 6.50 -11.61
N SER A 255 36.22 5.52 -11.56
CA SER A 255 37.50 5.56 -12.28
C SER A 255 37.36 5.42 -13.79
N HIS A 256 36.30 4.75 -14.25
CA HIS A 256 35.96 4.58 -15.67
C HIS A 256 35.00 5.67 -16.20
N GLY A 257 35.02 6.86 -15.62
CA GLY A 257 34.27 8.01 -16.13
C GLY A 257 32.76 7.87 -15.95
N LEU A 258 32.33 7.35 -14.79
CA LEU A 258 30.94 7.10 -14.43
C LEU A 258 30.29 6.03 -15.33
N HIS A 259 31.01 4.95 -15.60
CA HIS A 259 30.52 3.84 -16.41
C HIS A 259 30.98 2.50 -15.85
N LEU A 260 30.08 1.52 -15.81
CA LEU A 260 30.39 0.13 -15.48
C LEU A 260 30.32 -0.74 -16.72
N ASN A 261 31.26 -1.66 -16.87
CA ASN A 261 31.22 -2.66 -17.92
C ASN A 261 31.07 -4.06 -17.29
N ILE A 262 29.98 -4.74 -17.63
CA ILE A 262 29.65 -6.04 -17.03
C ILE A 262 30.70 -7.13 -17.35
N SER A 263 31.47 -7.00 -18.43
CA SER A 263 32.56 -7.95 -18.72
C SER A 263 33.62 -8.01 -17.63
N ASP A 264 33.81 -6.89 -16.92
CA ASP A 264 34.83 -6.75 -15.88
C ASP A 264 34.44 -7.51 -14.60
N TYR A 265 33.16 -7.91 -14.53
CA TYR A 265 32.57 -8.73 -13.46
C TYR A 265 32.41 -10.20 -13.84
N SER A 266 32.99 -10.66 -14.95
CA SER A 266 32.83 -12.03 -15.45
C SER A 266 33.26 -13.14 -14.48
N SER A 267 34.01 -12.81 -13.42
CA SER A 267 34.38 -13.75 -12.34
C SER A 267 33.27 -14.00 -11.31
N THR A 268 32.33 -13.06 -11.15
CA THR A 268 31.23 -13.12 -10.17
C THR A 268 29.85 -13.14 -10.83
N LEU A 269 29.76 -12.60 -12.05
CA LEU A 269 28.60 -12.59 -12.96
C LEU A 269 28.96 -13.37 -14.23
N ILE A 270 28.84 -14.69 -14.18
CA ILE A 270 29.40 -15.57 -15.23
C ILE A 270 28.43 -15.64 -16.42
N PRO A 271 28.82 -15.23 -17.64
CA PRO A 271 27.94 -15.34 -18.81
C PRO A 271 27.69 -16.81 -19.18
N ALA A 272 26.45 -17.29 -19.05
CA ALA A 272 26.07 -18.66 -19.39
C ALA A 272 24.60 -18.75 -19.82
N GLY A 273 24.34 -19.39 -20.97
CA GLY A 273 22.98 -19.68 -21.44
C GLY A 273 22.08 -18.45 -21.58
N GLY A 274 22.64 -17.30 -22.00
CA GLY A 274 21.91 -16.02 -22.13
C GLY A 274 21.61 -15.31 -20.81
N HIS A 275 22.23 -15.74 -19.71
CA HIS A 275 22.12 -15.15 -18.37
C HIS A 275 23.52 -14.85 -17.82
N TYR A 276 23.57 -14.02 -16.78
CA TYR A 276 24.72 -13.88 -15.90
C TYR A 276 24.47 -14.69 -14.63
N GLU A 277 25.23 -15.77 -14.46
CA GLU A 277 25.13 -16.67 -13.31
C GLU A 277 25.75 -16.07 -12.05
N ILE A 278 25.01 -16.15 -10.95
CA ILE A 278 25.41 -15.72 -9.62
C ILE A 278 25.64 -16.96 -8.76
N LYS A 279 26.89 -17.15 -8.32
CA LYS A 279 27.31 -18.29 -7.48
C LYS A 279 27.66 -17.91 -6.04
N SER A 280 27.66 -16.62 -5.74
CA SER A 280 28.11 -16.09 -4.45
C SER A 280 27.38 -14.81 -4.09
N VAL A 281 27.43 -14.47 -2.79
CA VAL A 281 26.95 -13.19 -2.26
C VAL A 281 27.64 -12.00 -2.93
N GLN A 282 28.93 -12.13 -3.29
CA GLN A 282 29.64 -11.08 -4.02
C GLN A 282 29.03 -10.85 -5.40
N GLY A 283 28.66 -11.92 -6.14
CA GLY A 283 27.93 -11.77 -7.40
C GLY A 283 26.57 -11.08 -7.24
N LEU A 284 25.87 -11.35 -6.13
CA LEU A 284 24.63 -10.62 -5.80
C LEU A 284 24.88 -9.13 -5.54
N LYS A 285 26.00 -8.77 -4.90
CA LYS A 285 26.41 -7.37 -4.73
C LYS A 285 26.79 -6.73 -6.07
N ASP A 286 27.53 -7.44 -6.92
CA ASP A 286 27.99 -6.92 -8.21
C ASP A 286 26.83 -6.67 -9.19
N LEU A 287 25.73 -7.44 -9.07
CA LEU A 287 24.49 -7.16 -9.79
C LEU A 287 23.96 -5.74 -9.56
N LEU A 288 24.21 -5.11 -8.40
CA LEU A 288 23.72 -3.77 -8.07
C LEU A 288 24.18 -2.71 -9.07
N GLY A 289 25.36 -2.90 -9.69
CA GLY A 289 25.88 -2.01 -10.74
C GLY A 289 25.09 -2.04 -12.04
N PHE A 290 24.19 -3.01 -12.20
CA PHE A 290 23.50 -3.33 -13.45
C PHE A 290 21.99 -3.53 -13.27
N SER A 291 21.45 -3.24 -12.07
CA SER A 291 20.08 -3.57 -11.71
C SER A 291 19.03 -2.64 -12.33
N ASP A 292 19.45 -1.44 -12.72
CA ASP A 292 18.71 -0.45 -13.50
C ASP A 292 18.84 -0.66 -15.02
N MET A 293 19.40 -1.81 -15.45
CA MET A 293 19.54 -2.20 -16.84
C MET A 293 18.77 -3.49 -17.13
N ASN A 294 18.45 -3.73 -18.41
CA ASN A 294 17.67 -4.90 -18.83
C ASN A 294 18.51 -6.19 -18.99
N TYR A 295 19.35 -6.49 -17.99
CA TYR A 295 20.13 -7.72 -17.95
C TYR A 295 19.35 -8.89 -17.36
N LYS A 296 19.81 -10.10 -17.68
CA LYS A 296 19.23 -11.35 -17.19
C LYS A 296 20.20 -12.04 -16.24
N PHE A 297 19.78 -12.25 -15.01
CA PHE A 297 20.55 -12.88 -13.96
C PHE A 297 19.93 -14.21 -13.57
N ARG A 298 20.78 -15.18 -13.21
CA ARG A 298 20.34 -16.49 -12.77
C ARG A 298 21.15 -16.96 -11.57
N LEU A 299 20.52 -17.50 -10.53
CA LEU A 299 21.26 -18.18 -9.47
C LEU A 299 21.81 -19.52 -9.99
N ALA A 300 23.06 -19.79 -9.64
CA ALA A 300 23.74 -21.06 -9.91
C ALA A 300 24.26 -21.74 -8.63
N ALA A 301 23.94 -21.18 -7.47
CA ALA A 301 24.17 -21.74 -6.15
C ALA A 301 23.17 -21.15 -5.15
N ASP A 302 22.97 -21.86 -4.03
CA ASP A 302 22.27 -21.30 -2.89
C ASP A 302 23.14 -20.22 -2.23
N LEU A 303 22.50 -19.17 -1.69
CA LEU A 303 23.15 -18.04 -1.05
C LEU A 303 22.71 -17.94 0.42
N ASP A 304 23.66 -17.66 1.31
CA ASP A 304 23.41 -17.33 2.71
C ASP A 304 23.77 -15.87 2.97
N LEU A 305 22.81 -15.08 3.43
CA LEU A 305 22.95 -13.65 3.72
C LEU A 305 23.15 -13.35 5.20
N SER A 306 23.45 -14.36 6.03
CA SER A 306 23.66 -14.20 7.48
C SER A 306 24.74 -13.16 7.86
N SER A 307 25.76 -12.97 7.01
CA SER A 307 26.81 -11.96 7.20
C SER A 307 26.49 -10.58 6.59
N GLU A 308 25.36 -10.44 5.89
CA GLU A 308 25.04 -9.29 5.03
C GLU A 308 23.79 -8.56 5.50
N LYS A 309 23.89 -7.90 6.66
CA LYS A 309 22.79 -7.11 7.21
C LYS A 309 22.35 -6.01 6.23
N ASN A 310 21.04 -5.89 6.02
CA ASN A 310 20.43 -4.89 5.16
C ASN A 310 20.85 -4.96 3.68
N LEU A 311 21.41 -6.08 3.20
CA LEU A 311 21.68 -6.27 1.77
C LEU A 311 20.37 -6.60 1.03
N TYR A 312 20.06 -5.81 0.01
CA TYR A 312 18.96 -6.04 -0.92
C TYR A 312 19.24 -5.32 -2.24
N ILE A 313 18.33 -5.44 -3.21
CA ILE A 313 18.42 -4.79 -4.52
C ILE A 313 17.36 -3.68 -4.58
N PRO A 314 17.72 -2.40 -4.37
CA PRO A 314 16.74 -1.32 -4.24
C PRO A 314 15.84 -1.13 -5.46
N CYS A 315 16.39 -1.32 -6.67
CA CYS A 315 15.65 -1.22 -7.92
C CYS A 315 16.11 -2.30 -8.89
N PHE A 316 15.16 -3.00 -9.52
CA PHE A 316 15.43 -4.03 -10.51
C PHE A 316 14.47 -3.94 -11.69
N ILE A 317 14.99 -3.84 -12.91
CA ILE A 317 14.18 -3.79 -14.14
C ILE A 317 14.42 -4.97 -15.11
N GLY A 318 15.39 -5.83 -14.83
CA GLY A 318 15.78 -6.96 -15.67
C GLY A 318 14.99 -8.24 -15.43
N GLU A 319 15.62 -9.38 -15.73
CA GLU A 319 15.09 -10.72 -15.41
C GLU A 319 15.97 -11.38 -14.33
N PHE A 320 15.38 -11.80 -13.22
CA PHE A 320 16.05 -12.56 -12.17
C PHE A 320 15.40 -13.94 -12.06
N ASP A 321 16.17 -14.97 -12.41
CA ASP A 321 15.77 -16.36 -12.32
C ASP A 321 16.47 -17.02 -11.15
N GLY A 322 15.75 -17.27 -10.06
CA GLY A 322 16.29 -17.99 -8.90
C GLY A 322 16.65 -19.44 -9.23
N ASN A 323 16.21 -20.00 -10.36
CA ASN A 323 16.53 -21.35 -10.82
C ASN A 323 16.37 -22.41 -9.71
N ASN A 324 15.37 -22.24 -8.83
CA ASN A 324 15.10 -23.09 -7.68
C ASN A 324 16.18 -23.13 -6.58
N HIS A 325 17.16 -22.23 -6.63
CA HIS A 325 18.11 -22.02 -5.55
C HIS A 325 17.50 -21.22 -4.40
N THR A 326 18.07 -21.43 -3.22
CA THR A 326 17.66 -20.78 -1.99
C THR A 326 18.53 -19.57 -1.70
N VAL A 327 17.91 -18.47 -1.29
CA VAL A 327 18.58 -17.34 -0.64
C VAL A 327 18.07 -17.31 0.80
N SER A 328 18.97 -17.49 1.77
CA SER A 328 18.64 -17.68 3.18
C SER A 328 19.09 -16.52 4.06
N ASN A 329 18.46 -16.38 5.22
CA ASN A 329 18.87 -15.47 6.29
C ASN A 329 18.91 -13.99 5.88
N LEU A 330 17.97 -13.55 5.04
CA LEU A 330 17.80 -12.14 4.69
C LEU A 330 17.27 -11.38 5.92
N ASN A 331 18.08 -10.47 6.46
CA ASN A 331 17.75 -9.66 7.63
C ASN A 331 17.84 -8.17 7.28
N ILE A 332 16.71 -7.47 7.34
CA ILE A 332 16.64 -6.02 7.03
C ILE A 332 15.87 -5.29 8.13
N TYR A 333 16.51 -4.29 8.74
CA TYR A 333 15.90 -3.47 9.80
C TYR A 333 16.11 -1.99 9.48
N MET A 334 15.18 -1.40 8.72
CA MET A 334 15.25 -0.01 8.26
C MET A 334 13.89 0.68 8.39
N SER A 335 13.51 1.08 9.60
CA SER A 335 12.20 1.72 9.86
C SER A 335 12.01 3.07 9.17
N PHE A 336 13.09 3.70 8.73
CA PHE A 336 13.08 4.97 7.97
C PHE A 336 12.95 4.75 6.46
N ALA A 337 13.07 3.50 5.98
CA ALA A 337 13.05 3.15 4.58
C ALA A 337 11.76 2.40 4.21
N ASP A 338 11.34 2.63 2.98
CA ASP A 338 10.19 2.02 2.34
C ASP A 338 10.63 1.07 1.25
N GLU A 339 9.69 0.27 0.73
CA GLU A 339 9.93 -0.62 -0.40
C GLU A 339 11.08 -1.58 -0.10
N ILE A 340 10.88 -2.37 0.95
CA ILE A 340 11.86 -3.35 1.41
C ILE A 340 11.40 -4.74 1.03
N GLY A 341 12.38 -5.52 0.56
CA GLY A 341 12.35 -6.93 0.20
C GLY A 341 13.72 -7.30 -0.35
N LEU A 342 13.95 -8.54 -0.79
CA LEU A 342 15.17 -8.81 -1.58
C LEU A 342 15.27 -7.85 -2.78
N PHE A 343 14.12 -7.50 -3.37
CA PHE A 343 13.98 -6.44 -4.35
C PHE A 343 13.12 -5.32 -3.76
N GLY A 344 13.59 -4.07 -3.76
CA GLY A 344 12.78 -2.95 -3.31
C GLY A 344 11.68 -2.63 -4.32
N TYR A 345 12.11 -2.39 -5.56
CA TYR A 345 11.25 -2.18 -6.72
C TYR A 345 11.51 -3.25 -7.79
N ASN A 346 10.44 -3.83 -8.34
CA ASN A 346 10.49 -4.71 -9.52
C ASN A 346 9.72 -4.12 -10.69
N GLY A 347 10.44 -3.69 -11.73
CA GLY A 347 9.91 -3.32 -13.04
C GLY A 347 10.02 -4.42 -14.09
N GLY A 348 10.70 -5.53 -13.78
CA GLY A 348 11.03 -6.61 -14.70
C GLY A 348 10.36 -7.94 -14.32
N THR A 349 11.12 -9.03 -14.36
CA THR A 349 10.64 -10.37 -14.00
C THR A 349 11.49 -10.98 -12.92
N VAL A 350 10.88 -11.38 -11.80
CA VAL A 350 11.52 -12.15 -10.73
C VAL A 350 10.81 -13.50 -10.64
N LYS A 351 11.52 -14.60 -10.86
CA LYS A 351 10.93 -15.94 -10.89
C LYS A 351 11.79 -17.00 -10.23
N ASN A 352 11.17 -18.10 -9.80
CA ASN A 352 11.85 -19.28 -9.25
C ASN A 352 12.74 -18.97 -8.02
N VAL A 353 12.43 -17.92 -7.26
CA VAL A 353 13.21 -17.49 -6.09
C VAL A 353 12.66 -18.11 -4.82
N ARG A 354 13.55 -18.69 -4.01
CA ARG A 354 13.20 -19.30 -2.72
C ARG A 354 13.89 -18.51 -1.61
N LEU A 355 13.14 -17.66 -0.92
CA LEU A 355 13.65 -16.92 0.24
C LEU A 355 13.33 -17.69 1.52
N VAL A 356 14.36 -18.05 2.29
CA VAL A 356 14.22 -18.89 3.48
C VAL A 356 14.75 -18.19 4.73
N ASP A 357 14.04 -18.34 5.84
CA ASP A 357 14.42 -17.79 7.15
C ASP A 357 14.70 -16.28 7.13
N ILE A 358 13.78 -15.51 6.54
CA ILE A 358 13.90 -14.05 6.53
C ILE A 358 13.36 -13.42 7.82
N ASP A 359 13.91 -12.28 8.22
CA ASP A 359 13.35 -11.41 9.25
C ASP A 359 13.47 -9.95 8.83
N LEU A 360 12.34 -9.34 8.47
CA LEU A 360 12.29 -7.99 7.93
C LEU A 360 11.46 -7.04 8.80
N SER A 361 11.96 -5.81 8.96
CA SER A 361 11.24 -4.69 9.53
C SER A 361 11.55 -3.39 8.77
N GLY A 362 10.51 -2.69 8.32
CA GLY A 362 10.65 -1.39 7.65
C GLY A 362 9.49 -0.41 7.87
N GLY A 363 9.50 0.69 7.12
CA GLY A 363 8.48 1.75 7.12
C GLY A 363 7.17 1.31 6.48
N ASP A 364 7.00 1.57 5.18
CA ASP A 364 5.83 1.20 4.37
C ASP A 364 6.22 0.37 3.13
N ARG A 365 5.26 -0.39 2.60
CA ARG A 365 5.39 -1.28 1.42
C ARG A 365 6.50 -2.32 1.56
N ILE A 366 6.39 -3.13 2.61
CA ILE A 366 7.35 -4.21 2.89
C ILE A 366 6.83 -5.52 2.32
N GLY A 367 7.66 -6.20 1.52
CA GLY A 367 7.42 -7.54 0.98
C GLY A 367 8.66 -8.40 1.14
N GLY A 368 8.54 -9.66 1.58
CA GLY A 368 9.70 -10.54 1.74
C GLY A 368 10.60 -10.60 0.49
N LEU A 369 9.96 -10.72 -0.68
CA LEU A 369 10.64 -10.75 -1.97
C LEU A 369 10.65 -9.38 -2.65
N VAL A 370 9.51 -8.69 -2.72
CA VAL A 370 9.39 -7.42 -3.44
C VAL A 370 8.66 -6.35 -2.63
N GLY A 371 9.26 -5.18 -2.42
CA GLY A 371 8.57 -4.04 -1.80
C GLY A 371 7.41 -3.54 -2.68
N ARG A 372 7.71 -3.09 -3.90
CA ARG A 372 6.74 -2.66 -4.92
C ARG A 372 6.95 -3.40 -6.25
N ASN A 373 5.89 -4.03 -6.74
CA ASN A 373 5.91 -4.79 -8.00
C ASN A 373 5.09 -4.11 -9.10
N TYR A 374 5.74 -3.66 -10.17
CA TYR A 374 5.10 -3.30 -11.44
C TYR A 374 5.29 -4.39 -12.52
N GLY A 375 6.29 -5.24 -12.33
CA GLY A 375 6.60 -6.35 -13.21
C GLY A 375 5.88 -7.66 -12.85
N THR A 376 6.58 -8.77 -13.07
CA THR A 376 6.09 -10.12 -12.77
C THR A 376 6.87 -10.76 -11.63
N VAL A 377 6.15 -11.33 -10.67
CA VAL A 377 6.66 -12.28 -9.68
C VAL A 377 6.02 -13.62 -9.96
N ASP A 378 6.81 -14.66 -10.26
CA ASP A 378 6.29 -15.98 -10.62
C ASP A 378 7.02 -17.12 -9.91
N ASN A 379 6.30 -18.18 -9.55
CA ASN A 379 6.86 -19.39 -8.96
C ASN A 379 7.90 -19.14 -7.85
N SER A 380 7.61 -18.22 -6.94
CA SER A 380 8.55 -17.79 -5.90
C SER A 380 7.92 -17.87 -4.52
N TYR A 381 8.72 -18.10 -3.49
CA TYR A 381 8.20 -18.18 -2.13
C TYR A 381 9.11 -17.60 -1.08
N VAL A 382 8.48 -17.23 0.04
CA VAL A 382 9.13 -16.66 1.22
C VAL A 382 8.76 -17.47 2.45
N THR A 383 9.76 -17.81 3.27
CA THR A 383 9.54 -18.24 4.66
C THR A 383 10.23 -17.28 5.63
N GLY A 384 9.61 -17.06 6.79
CA GLY A 384 10.11 -16.12 7.79
C GLY A 384 9.14 -14.97 8.09
N ASN A 385 9.55 -14.04 8.95
CA ASN A 385 8.68 -13.00 9.49
C ASN A 385 8.85 -11.68 8.71
N VAL A 386 7.74 -10.98 8.49
CA VAL A 386 7.76 -9.62 7.93
C VAL A 386 6.93 -8.71 8.83
N SER A 387 7.53 -7.59 9.22
CA SER A 387 6.92 -6.58 10.06
C SER A 387 7.12 -5.16 9.51
N GLY A 388 6.27 -4.21 9.91
CA GLY A 388 6.52 -2.81 9.59
C GLY A 388 5.42 -1.83 10.00
N GLY A 389 5.68 -0.55 9.71
CA GLY A 389 4.84 0.58 10.13
C GLY A 389 3.58 0.79 9.28
N GLY A 390 3.58 0.41 8.00
CA GLY A 390 2.51 0.67 7.03
C GLY A 390 1.91 -0.59 6.40
N THR A 391 2.01 -0.67 5.07
CA THR A 391 1.53 -1.76 4.20
C THR A 391 2.53 -2.91 4.18
N ILE A 392 2.07 -4.11 4.50
CA ILE A 392 2.90 -5.32 4.61
C ILE A 392 2.29 -6.45 3.79
N GLY A 393 3.10 -7.09 2.95
CA GLY A 393 2.82 -8.38 2.35
C GLY A 393 3.91 -9.37 2.69
N GLY A 394 3.61 -10.65 2.87
CA GLY A 394 4.67 -11.64 3.10
C GLY A 394 5.60 -11.80 1.90
N LEU A 395 5.08 -11.67 0.67
CA LEU A 395 5.85 -11.77 -0.56
C LEU A 395 6.04 -10.40 -1.20
N VAL A 396 4.93 -9.66 -1.38
CA VAL A 396 4.92 -8.37 -2.07
C VAL A 396 4.23 -7.30 -1.22
N GLY A 397 4.91 -6.19 -0.93
CA GLY A 397 4.29 -5.08 -0.18
C GLY A 397 3.12 -4.47 -0.96
N ARG A 398 3.38 -3.99 -2.18
CA ARG A 398 2.38 -3.44 -3.09
C ARG A 398 2.53 -3.97 -4.51
N ASN A 399 1.46 -4.55 -5.05
CA ASN A 399 1.41 -5.14 -6.37
C ASN A 399 0.58 -4.31 -7.35
N TYR A 400 1.19 -3.84 -8.43
CA TYR A 400 0.54 -3.27 -9.62
C TYR A 400 0.70 -4.14 -10.86
N GLY A 401 1.69 -5.04 -10.85
CA GLY A 401 1.89 -6.04 -11.89
C GLY A 401 1.22 -7.37 -11.58
N THR A 402 1.96 -8.46 -11.75
CA THR A 402 1.43 -9.82 -11.61
C THR A 402 2.19 -10.62 -10.55
N VAL A 403 1.46 -11.33 -9.69
CA VAL A 403 1.97 -12.34 -8.76
C VAL A 403 1.30 -13.67 -9.09
N ASN A 404 2.09 -14.65 -9.53
CA ASN A 404 1.60 -15.96 -9.98
C ASN A 404 2.31 -17.09 -9.24
N ASN A 405 1.58 -18.18 -8.97
CA ASN A 405 2.16 -19.45 -8.52
C ASN A 405 3.09 -19.31 -7.30
N SER A 406 2.81 -18.34 -6.42
CA SER A 406 3.76 -17.91 -5.40
C SER A 406 3.14 -18.00 -4.01
N TYR A 407 3.98 -18.15 -2.98
CA TYR A 407 3.44 -18.36 -1.64
C TYR A 407 4.31 -17.86 -0.49
N THR A 408 3.70 -17.73 0.68
CA THR A 408 4.37 -17.34 1.92
C THR A 408 4.07 -18.29 3.07
N VAL A 409 5.10 -18.55 3.87
CA VAL A 409 5.02 -19.32 5.13
C VAL A 409 5.74 -18.55 6.23
N GLY A 410 5.00 -17.75 7.00
CA GLY A 410 5.56 -17.05 8.15
C GLY A 410 4.64 -15.96 8.66
N ASN A 411 4.98 -15.38 9.81
CA ASN A 411 4.06 -14.46 10.47
C ASN A 411 4.18 -13.05 9.91
N MET A 412 3.04 -12.42 9.65
CA MET A 412 2.97 -11.06 9.15
C MET A 412 2.40 -10.13 10.21
N SER A 413 3.03 -8.97 10.40
CA SER A 413 2.55 -7.98 11.36
C SER A 413 2.71 -6.55 10.89
N GLY A 414 1.66 -5.73 11.01
CA GLY A 414 1.71 -4.33 10.60
C GLY A 414 0.62 -3.48 11.23
N LYS A 415 0.61 -2.19 10.88
CA LYS A 415 -0.39 -1.22 11.40
C LYS A 415 -1.38 -0.72 10.34
N GLY A 416 -1.09 -0.90 9.04
CA GLY A 416 -1.93 -0.47 7.91
C GLY A 416 -2.57 -1.62 7.13
N GLY A 417 -2.32 -1.68 5.82
CA GLY A 417 -2.81 -2.75 4.94
C GLY A 417 -1.92 -3.99 5.04
N VAL A 418 -2.36 -5.02 5.75
CA VAL A 418 -1.55 -6.23 6.01
C VAL A 418 -2.15 -7.42 5.29
N GLY A 419 -1.37 -8.05 4.42
CA GLY A 419 -1.70 -9.30 3.75
C GLY A 419 -0.67 -10.39 4.03
N GLY A 420 -1.10 -11.64 4.17
CA GLY A 420 -0.17 -12.76 4.31
C GLY A 420 0.76 -12.94 3.08
N LEU A 421 0.28 -12.59 1.89
CA LEU A 421 1.06 -12.63 0.64
C LEU A 421 1.31 -11.22 0.08
N VAL A 422 0.25 -10.43 -0.08
CA VAL A 422 0.30 -9.09 -0.70
C VAL A 422 -0.34 -8.05 0.18
N GLY A 423 0.35 -6.96 0.53
CA GLY A 423 -0.26 -5.90 1.34
C GLY A 423 -1.38 -5.16 0.61
N VAL A 424 -1.06 -4.57 -0.54
CA VAL A 424 -2.01 -3.89 -1.42
C VAL A 424 -1.92 -4.45 -2.83
N ASN A 425 -3.06 -4.88 -3.40
CA ASN A 425 -3.14 -5.37 -4.77
C ASN A 425 -3.94 -4.42 -5.67
N GLY A 426 -3.26 -3.74 -6.58
CA GLY A 426 -3.83 -3.07 -7.75
C GLY A 426 -3.72 -3.86 -9.05
N GLY A 427 -2.90 -4.92 -9.08
CA GLY A 427 -2.69 -5.79 -10.24
C GLY A 427 -3.40 -7.15 -10.10
N THR A 428 -2.71 -8.23 -10.45
CA THR A 428 -3.22 -9.60 -10.40
C THR A 428 -2.47 -10.46 -9.39
N VAL A 429 -3.21 -11.19 -8.56
CA VAL A 429 -2.72 -12.29 -7.73
C VAL A 429 -3.45 -13.56 -8.16
N ASN A 430 -2.70 -14.55 -8.65
CA ASN A 430 -3.29 -15.77 -9.21
C ASN A 430 -2.53 -17.02 -8.78
N ASN A 431 -3.26 -18.13 -8.55
CA ASN A 431 -2.69 -19.42 -8.15
C ASN A 431 -1.70 -19.33 -6.97
N SER A 432 -1.98 -18.46 -6.00
CA SER A 432 -1.01 -18.09 -4.97
C SER A 432 -1.61 -18.24 -3.57
N TYR A 433 -0.78 -18.44 -2.54
CA TYR A 433 -1.30 -18.68 -1.20
C TYR A 433 -0.45 -18.17 -0.05
N ALA A 434 -1.08 -17.99 1.12
CA ALA A 434 -0.40 -17.65 2.36
C ALA A 434 -0.79 -18.63 3.46
N ALA A 435 0.21 -19.23 4.12
CA ALA A 435 0.01 -20.23 5.17
C ALA A 435 0.28 -19.71 6.59
N GLY A 436 1.05 -18.62 6.73
CA GLY A 436 1.40 -18.06 8.03
C GLY A 436 0.33 -17.14 8.62
N SER A 437 0.36 -16.94 9.94
CA SER A 437 -0.65 -16.14 10.64
C SER A 437 -0.41 -14.64 10.44
N VAL A 438 -1.50 -13.87 10.48
CA VAL A 438 -1.49 -12.42 10.31
C VAL A 438 -1.98 -11.72 11.57
N TYR A 439 -1.20 -10.76 12.06
CA TYR A 439 -1.42 -10.03 13.30
C TYR A 439 -1.42 -8.51 13.08
N SER A 440 -2.19 -7.78 13.90
CA SER A 440 -2.07 -6.32 14.03
C SER A 440 -1.17 -5.95 15.22
N ILE A 441 -0.26 -5.00 15.03
CA ILE A 441 0.71 -4.55 16.07
C ILE A 441 0.51 -3.11 16.56
N GLY A 442 -0.64 -2.47 16.28
CA GLY A 442 -0.92 -1.12 16.80
C GLY A 442 -2.12 -0.45 16.16
N ILE A 443 -2.37 0.80 16.51
CA ILE A 443 -3.43 1.65 15.92
C ILE A 443 -2.76 2.76 15.10
N LEU A 444 -3.14 2.92 13.83
CA LEU A 444 -2.95 4.17 13.12
C LEU A 444 -4.18 5.04 13.39
N LEU A 445 -3.98 6.18 14.04
CA LEU A 445 -5.05 7.16 14.20
C LEU A 445 -5.39 7.68 12.78
N ASN A 446 -6.65 7.56 12.37
CA ASN A 446 -7.22 8.05 11.10
C ASN A 446 -7.07 7.16 9.84
N GLU A 447 -6.44 5.99 9.91
CA GLU A 447 -6.52 4.98 8.84
C GLU A 447 -7.14 3.68 9.38
N GLY A 448 -8.24 3.22 8.77
CA GLY A 448 -8.82 1.93 9.11
C GLY A 448 -7.85 0.80 8.75
N GLN A 449 -7.74 -0.23 9.60
CA GLN A 449 -6.87 -1.37 9.33
C GLN A 449 -7.52 -2.33 8.34
N ASP A 450 -6.87 -2.57 7.20
CA ASP A 450 -7.34 -3.52 6.20
C ASP A 450 -6.45 -4.76 6.23
N ILE A 451 -6.91 -5.79 6.94
CA ILE A 451 -6.10 -6.96 7.29
C ILE A 451 -6.70 -8.20 6.65
N GLY A 452 -5.93 -8.86 5.79
CA GLY A 452 -6.31 -10.08 5.09
C GLY A 452 -5.30 -11.20 5.27
N GLY A 453 -5.77 -12.45 5.32
CA GLY A 453 -4.86 -13.60 5.36
C GLY A 453 -4.04 -13.77 4.08
N LEU A 454 -4.51 -13.31 2.92
CA LEU A 454 -3.74 -13.28 1.67
C LEU A 454 -3.44 -11.84 1.23
N VAL A 455 -4.48 -10.99 1.14
CA VAL A 455 -4.38 -9.62 0.65
C VAL A 455 -4.98 -8.62 1.64
N GLY A 456 -4.24 -7.58 2.04
CA GLY A 456 -4.80 -6.53 2.90
C GLY A 456 -5.89 -5.72 2.19
N ARG A 457 -5.49 -4.96 1.16
CA ARG A 457 -6.40 -4.15 0.30
C ARG A 457 -6.39 -4.63 -1.13
N ASN A 458 -7.57 -4.79 -1.72
CA ASN A 458 -7.72 -5.22 -3.10
C ASN A 458 -8.48 -4.20 -3.97
N TYR A 459 -7.80 -3.70 -4.99
CA TYR A 459 -8.35 -2.95 -6.12
C TYR A 459 -8.31 -3.76 -7.42
N GLY A 460 -7.46 -4.78 -7.50
CA GLY A 460 -7.26 -5.62 -8.67
C GLY A 460 -7.96 -6.99 -8.58
N THR A 461 -7.33 -8.01 -9.16
CA THR A 461 -7.87 -9.38 -9.22
C THR A 461 -7.14 -10.31 -8.25
N VAL A 462 -7.90 -11.08 -7.48
CA VAL A 462 -7.46 -12.24 -6.71
C VAL A 462 -8.19 -13.46 -7.25
N ASN A 463 -7.47 -14.43 -7.81
CA ASN A 463 -8.06 -15.59 -8.46
C ASN A 463 -7.34 -16.89 -8.09
N ASN A 464 -8.09 -18.00 -7.95
CA ASN A 464 -7.53 -19.33 -7.67
C ASN A 464 -6.52 -19.34 -6.50
N SER A 465 -6.77 -18.53 -5.48
CA SER A 465 -5.80 -18.24 -4.43
C SER A 465 -6.39 -18.50 -3.05
N TYR A 466 -5.55 -18.78 -2.05
CA TYR A 466 -6.07 -19.13 -0.73
C TYR A 466 -5.22 -18.68 0.44
N ALA A 467 -5.86 -18.59 1.61
CA ALA A 467 -5.20 -18.33 2.88
C ALA A 467 -5.52 -19.44 3.90
N ALA A 468 -4.49 -19.93 4.58
CA ALA A 468 -4.62 -20.96 5.61
C ALA A 468 -4.27 -20.48 7.03
N GLY A 469 -3.46 -19.43 7.15
CA GLY A 469 -3.08 -18.86 8.44
C GLY A 469 -4.25 -18.16 9.14
N SER A 470 -4.20 -18.14 10.48
CA SER A 470 -5.18 -17.41 11.28
C SER A 470 -5.00 -15.90 11.16
N VAL A 471 -6.10 -15.15 11.21
CA VAL A 471 -6.10 -13.68 11.22
C VAL A 471 -6.59 -13.19 12.58
N ARG A 472 -5.73 -12.51 13.33
CA ARG A 472 -6.04 -12.04 14.68
C ARG A 472 -5.72 -10.56 14.86
N VAL A 473 -6.75 -9.78 15.09
CA VAL A 473 -6.66 -8.34 15.38
C VAL A 473 -7.02 -8.10 16.84
N ARG A 474 -6.27 -7.23 17.53
CA ARG A 474 -6.53 -6.90 18.93
C ARG A 474 -7.90 -6.24 19.10
N GLU A 475 -8.54 -6.51 20.23
CA GLU A 475 -9.82 -5.90 20.60
C GLU A 475 -9.68 -4.37 20.67
N ASN A 476 -10.71 -3.64 20.23
CA ASN A 476 -10.81 -2.17 20.14
C ASN A 476 -10.14 -1.49 18.94
N ILE A 477 -9.65 -2.23 17.96
CA ILE A 477 -9.18 -1.65 16.69
C ILE A 477 -10.27 -1.81 15.62
N GLY A 478 -10.71 -0.70 15.04
CA GLY A 478 -11.62 -0.69 13.90
C GLY A 478 -10.87 -0.95 12.58
N GLY A 479 -11.43 -1.76 11.70
CA GLY A 479 -10.80 -2.14 10.44
C GLY A 479 -11.63 -3.17 9.67
N ASN A 480 -11.29 -3.44 8.42
CA ASN A 480 -11.86 -4.54 7.65
C ASN A 480 -10.96 -5.77 7.81
N ILE A 481 -11.51 -6.85 8.35
CA ILE A 481 -10.73 -8.04 8.73
C ILE A 481 -11.27 -9.23 7.95
N GLY A 482 -10.44 -9.79 7.06
CA GLY A 482 -10.82 -10.92 6.21
C GLY A 482 -9.87 -12.10 6.34
N GLY A 483 -10.39 -13.32 6.28
CA GLY A 483 -9.53 -14.51 6.22
C GLY A 483 -8.72 -14.60 4.91
N LEU A 484 -9.23 -14.07 3.79
CA LEU A 484 -8.49 -13.95 2.53
C LEU A 484 -8.14 -12.48 2.22
N VAL A 485 -9.15 -11.61 2.17
CA VAL A 485 -8.99 -10.20 1.79
C VAL A 485 -9.53 -9.27 2.87
N GLY A 486 -8.74 -8.33 3.38
CA GLY A 486 -9.24 -7.34 4.34
C GLY A 486 -10.37 -6.50 3.74
N ASN A 487 -10.04 -5.69 2.73
CA ASN A 487 -10.99 -4.81 2.05
C ASN A 487 -10.94 -4.98 0.53
N ASN A 488 -12.03 -5.49 -0.05
CA ASN A 488 -12.22 -5.60 -1.49
C ASN A 488 -12.98 -4.38 -2.01
N LEU A 489 -12.25 -3.37 -2.47
CA LEU A 489 -12.80 -2.05 -2.80
C LEU A 489 -13.48 -2.03 -4.16
N ARG A 490 -12.70 -2.03 -5.25
CA ARG A 490 -13.19 -2.15 -6.63
C ARG A 490 -12.73 -3.45 -7.29
N GLY A 491 -12.11 -4.33 -6.49
CA GLY A 491 -11.48 -5.55 -6.96
C GLY A 491 -12.43 -6.73 -7.16
N LYS A 492 -11.86 -7.79 -7.72
CA LYS A 492 -12.51 -9.08 -7.95
C LYS A 492 -11.83 -10.17 -7.13
N VAL A 493 -12.61 -10.94 -6.40
CA VAL A 493 -12.18 -12.17 -5.73
C VAL A 493 -12.95 -13.34 -6.36
N SER A 494 -12.24 -14.27 -7.00
CA SER A 494 -12.86 -15.43 -7.66
C SER A 494 -12.15 -16.74 -7.41
N ASN A 495 -12.92 -17.83 -7.29
CA ASN A 495 -12.39 -19.19 -7.16
C ASN A 495 -11.37 -19.32 -6.02
N SER A 496 -11.57 -18.58 -4.94
CA SER A 496 -10.57 -18.39 -3.89
C SER A 496 -11.17 -18.71 -2.52
N TYR A 497 -10.33 -19.06 -1.55
CA TYR A 497 -10.85 -19.54 -0.27
C TYR A 497 -9.96 -19.24 0.95
N ALA A 498 -10.58 -19.25 2.13
CA ALA A 498 -9.88 -19.11 3.40
C ALA A 498 -10.26 -20.24 4.38
N THR A 499 -9.26 -20.75 5.10
CA THR A 499 -9.44 -21.84 6.08
C THR A 499 -9.04 -21.46 7.50
N GLY A 500 -8.22 -20.42 7.68
CA GLY A 500 -7.81 -19.93 8.99
C GLY A 500 -8.97 -19.26 9.75
N ASN A 501 -8.95 -19.38 11.08
CA ASN A 501 -9.89 -18.66 11.95
C ASN A 501 -9.65 -17.15 11.90
N VAL A 502 -10.72 -16.37 12.01
CA VAL A 502 -10.69 -14.90 11.96
C VAL A 502 -11.26 -14.31 13.24
N SER A 503 -10.49 -13.44 13.90
CA SER A 503 -10.91 -12.76 15.13
C SER A 503 -10.54 -11.27 15.15
N GLY A 504 -11.46 -10.44 15.67
CA GLY A 504 -11.27 -8.99 15.72
C GLY A 504 -12.45 -8.25 16.35
N SER A 505 -12.54 -6.93 16.13
CA SER A 505 -13.61 -6.10 16.70
C SER A 505 -14.80 -5.89 15.74
N GLU A 506 -14.56 -5.28 14.57
CA GLU A 506 -15.62 -4.86 13.64
C GLU A 506 -15.29 -5.25 12.18
N PHE A 507 -16.31 -5.36 11.32
CA PHE A 507 -16.24 -5.70 9.88
C PHE A 507 -15.40 -6.94 9.58
N ILE A 508 -15.86 -8.08 10.12
CA ILE A 508 -15.12 -9.33 10.08
C ILE A 508 -15.78 -10.29 9.12
N GLY A 509 -15.02 -10.78 8.13
CA GLY A 509 -15.43 -11.83 7.22
C GLY A 509 -14.49 -13.03 7.26
N GLY A 510 -15.03 -14.24 7.21
CA GLY A 510 -14.18 -15.43 7.06
C GLY A 510 -13.42 -15.44 5.73
N LEU A 511 -13.92 -14.77 4.69
CA LEU A 511 -13.19 -14.54 3.43
C LEU A 511 -12.83 -13.06 3.25
N VAL A 512 -13.81 -12.15 3.31
CA VAL A 512 -13.62 -10.72 3.02
C VAL A 512 -14.18 -9.85 4.15
N GLY A 513 -13.39 -8.95 4.73
CA GLY A 513 -13.89 -8.03 5.76
C GLY A 513 -14.94 -7.05 5.21
N GLY A 514 -14.52 -6.20 4.27
CA GLY A 514 -15.39 -5.25 3.56
C GLY A 514 -15.40 -5.51 2.05
N ASN A 515 -16.58 -5.50 1.44
CA ASN A 515 -16.74 -5.74 -0.01
C ASN A 515 -17.56 -4.63 -0.69
N ALA A 516 -16.91 -3.85 -1.54
CA ALA A 516 -17.55 -2.97 -2.52
C ALA A 516 -17.36 -3.46 -3.98
N GLY A 517 -16.52 -4.49 -4.19
CA GLY A 517 -16.31 -5.15 -5.46
C GLY A 517 -17.14 -6.42 -5.66
N THR A 518 -16.54 -7.44 -6.28
CA THR A 518 -17.19 -8.73 -6.54
C THR A 518 -16.49 -9.87 -5.82
N VAL A 519 -17.27 -10.72 -5.14
CA VAL A 519 -16.86 -12.02 -4.61
C VAL A 519 -17.67 -13.09 -5.34
N ASN A 520 -17.00 -14.01 -6.02
CA ASN A 520 -17.65 -15.03 -6.84
C ASN A 520 -17.00 -16.40 -6.69
N ASN A 521 -17.78 -17.49 -6.66
CA ASN A 521 -17.25 -18.86 -6.60
C ASN A 521 -16.22 -19.06 -5.48
N SER A 522 -16.42 -18.44 -4.32
CA SER A 522 -15.40 -18.36 -3.26
C SER A 522 -15.96 -18.78 -1.92
N TYR A 523 -15.13 -19.25 -0.99
CA TYR A 523 -15.63 -19.83 0.25
C TYR A 523 -14.73 -19.67 1.47
N ALA A 524 -15.33 -19.74 2.66
CA ALA A 524 -14.61 -19.72 3.93
C ALA A 524 -15.03 -20.89 4.84
N THR A 525 -14.06 -21.49 5.51
CA THR A 525 -14.29 -22.63 6.42
C THR A 525 -13.85 -22.38 7.86
N GLY A 526 -12.97 -21.39 8.10
CA GLY A 526 -12.55 -21.02 9.45
C GLY A 526 -13.66 -20.39 10.28
N ASN A 527 -13.60 -20.56 11.59
CA ASN A 527 -14.54 -19.91 12.51
C ASN A 527 -14.29 -18.40 12.57
N VAL A 528 -15.37 -17.64 12.76
CA VAL A 528 -15.33 -16.18 12.81
C VAL A 528 -15.88 -15.68 14.14
N SER A 529 -15.13 -14.84 14.85
CA SER A 529 -15.54 -14.27 16.14
C SER A 529 -15.22 -12.79 16.24
N GLY A 530 -16.11 -11.98 16.80
CA GLY A 530 -15.80 -10.59 17.13
C GLY A 530 -16.92 -9.84 17.84
N ARG A 531 -16.93 -8.50 17.73
CA ARG A 531 -17.93 -7.65 18.39
C ARG A 531 -19.10 -7.28 17.49
N ALA A 532 -18.88 -6.64 16.34
CA ALA A 532 -19.98 -6.12 15.52
C ALA A 532 -19.74 -6.27 14.01
N THR A 533 -20.81 -6.50 13.25
CA THR A 533 -20.80 -6.72 11.79
C THR A 533 -19.86 -7.85 11.39
N ILE A 534 -20.38 -9.07 11.53
CA ILE A 534 -19.60 -10.30 11.38
C ILE A 534 -20.31 -11.23 10.42
N GLY A 535 -19.61 -11.64 9.36
CA GLY A 535 -20.08 -12.63 8.39
C GLY A 535 -19.15 -13.83 8.32
N GLY A 536 -19.70 -15.03 8.17
CA GLY A 536 -18.87 -16.22 7.90
C GLY A 536 -18.11 -16.12 6.57
N LEU A 537 -18.62 -15.36 5.59
CA LEU A 537 -17.92 -15.05 4.34
C LEU A 537 -17.52 -13.57 4.27
N VAL A 538 -18.49 -12.66 4.39
CA VAL A 538 -18.29 -11.21 4.21
C VAL A 538 -18.77 -10.42 5.42
N GLY A 539 -17.94 -9.60 6.04
CA GLY A 539 -18.37 -8.75 7.14
C GLY A 539 -19.41 -7.71 6.70
N ARG A 540 -19.00 -6.79 5.83
CA ARG A 540 -19.86 -5.74 5.27
C ARG A 540 -19.89 -5.78 3.74
N ASN A 541 -21.08 -5.78 3.16
CA ASN A 541 -21.30 -5.85 1.71
C ASN A 541 -22.03 -4.62 1.15
N TYR A 542 -21.35 -3.92 0.24
CA TYR A 542 -21.89 -2.95 -0.70
C TYR A 542 -21.88 -3.46 -2.15
N GLY A 543 -21.08 -4.49 -2.43
CA GLY A 543 -20.89 -5.06 -3.76
C GLY A 543 -21.70 -6.32 -4.02
N THR A 544 -21.15 -7.21 -4.84
CA THR A 544 -21.80 -8.49 -5.21
C THR A 544 -21.12 -9.66 -4.52
N VAL A 545 -21.93 -10.56 -3.96
CA VAL A 545 -21.54 -11.89 -3.49
C VAL A 545 -22.36 -12.91 -4.25
N ASN A 546 -21.72 -13.77 -5.03
CA ASN A 546 -22.41 -14.74 -5.88
C ASN A 546 -21.75 -16.12 -5.83
N ASN A 547 -22.53 -17.20 -5.90
CA ASN A 547 -22.02 -18.58 -5.95
C ASN A 547 -21.00 -18.89 -4.84
N SER A 548 -21.20 -18.36 -3.64
CA SER A 548 -20.18 -18.35 -2.59
C SER A 548 -20.75 -18.87 -1.27
N TYR A 549 -19.90 -19.42 -0.39
CA TYR A 549 -20.43 -20.06 0.82
C TYR A 549 -19.51 -20.02 2.04
N ALA A 550 -20.11 -20.16 3.21
CA ALA A 550 -19.40 -20.24 4.49
C ALA A 550 -19.82 -21.46 5.31
N VAL A 551 -18.84 -22.09 5.95
CA VAL A 551 -19.04 -23.33 6.75
C VAL A 551 -18.65 -23.15 8.22
N GLY A 552 -17.73 -22.25 8.52
CA GLY A 552 -17.28 -21.99 9.90
C GLY A 552 -18.38 -21.42 10.79
N ASN A 553 -18.31 -21.71 12.09
CA ASN A 553 -19.22 -21.13 13.06
C ASN A 553 -18.95 -19.63 13.22
N VAL A 554 -20.03 -18.86 13.45
CA VAL A 554 -19.97 -17.41 13.58
C VAL A 554 -20.49 -16.99 14.96
N SER A 555 -19.69 -16.21 15.69
CA SER A 555 -20.05 -15.70 17.02
C SER A 555 -19.79 -14.20 17.13
N GLY A 556 -20.75 -13.45 17.69
CA GLY A 556 -20.62 -12.00 17.79
C GLY A 556 -21.62 -11.33 18.71
N ARG A 557 -21.58 -9.99 18.80
CA ARG A 557 -22.60 -9.23 19.54
C ARG A 557 -23.68 -8.68 18.63
N ASN A 558 -23.31 -7.87 17.64
CA ASN A 558 -24.27 -7.18 16.77
C ASN A 558 -24.06 -7.54 15.30
N ASN A 559 -25.14 -7.63 14.52
CA ASN A 559 -25.14 -7.85 13.07
C ASN A 559 -24.32 -9.08 12.68
N VAL A 560 -24.78 -10.24 13.13
CA VAL A 560 -24.07 -11.51 12.96
C VAL A 560 -24.78 -12.35 11.91
N GLY A 561 -24.10 -12.60 10.79
CA GLY A 561 -24.59 -13.43 9.69
C GLY A 561 -23.72 -14.64 9.45
N GLY A 562 -24.33 -15.80 9.14
CA GLY A 562 -23.57 -16.98 8.75
C GLY A 562 -22.82 -16.80 7.42
N LEU A 563 -23.31 -15.95 6.51
CA LEU A 563 -22.61 -15.57 5.27
C LEU A 563 -22.19 -14.10 5.29
N VAL A 564 -23.13 -13.18 5.51
CA VAL A 564 -22.90 -11.72 5.45
C VAL A 564 -23.34 -11.05 6.75
N GLY A 565 -22.49 -10.25 7.38
CA GLY A 565 -22.91 -9.47 8.57
C GLY A 565 -23.94 -8.40 8.19
N ASP A 566 -23.49 -7.40 7.44
CA ASP A 566 -24.33 -6.31 6.91
C ASP A 566 -24.38 -6.35 5.39
N ASN A 567 -25.57 -6.54 4.82
CA ASN A 567 -25.81 -6.37 3.39
C ASN A 567 -26.50 -5.03 3.13
N LEU A 568 -25.73 -3.99 2.81
CA LEU A 568 -26.24 -2.62 2.75
C LEU A 568 -26.89 -2.31 1.40
N ARG A 569 -26.12 -1.93 0.39
CA ARG A 569 -26.60 -1.78 -1.00
C ARG A 569 -26.21 -2.96 -1.89
N GLY A 570 -25.69 -4.01 -1.27
CA GLY A 570 -25.13 -5.16 -1.97
C GLY A 570 -26.15 -6.19 -2.42
N LYS A 571 -25.69 -7.07 -3.30
CA LYS A 571 -26.44 -8.23 -3.80
C LYS A 571 -25.79 -9.51 -3.30
N VAL A 572 -26.59 -10.40 -2.73
CA VAL A 572 -26.22 -11.77 -2.36
C VAL A 572 -27.07 -12.72 -3.18
N SER A 573 -26.44 -13.56 -3.99
CA SER A 573 -27.15 -14.50 -4.89
C SER A 573 -26.50 -15.88 -4.92
N ASN A 574 -27.29 -16.94 -5.07
CA ASN A 574 -26.80 -18.31 -5.27
C ASN A 574 -25.78 -18.75 -4.20
N SER A 575 -25.96 -18.32 -2.96
CA SER A 575 -24.94 -18.42 -1.91
C SER A 575 -25.52 -19.03 -0.64
N TYR A 576 -24.68 -19.60 0.22
CA TYR A 576 -25.20 -20.32 1.38
C TYR A 576 -24.27 -20.36 2.60
N ALA A 577 -24.88 -20.58 3.77
CA ALA A 577 -24.16 -20.77 5.03
C ALA A 577 -24.62 -22.03 5.77
N THR A 578 -23.67 -22.75 6.36
CA THR A 578 -23.93 -24.02 7.08
C THR A 578 -23.43 -24.03 8.53
N GLY A 579 -22.53 -23.12 8.89
CA GLY A 579 -22.05 -22.98 10.27
C GLY A 579 -23.11 -22.45 11.22
N ASN A 580 -23.01 -22.81 12.51
CA ASN A 580 -23.90 -22.27 13.54
C ASN A 580 -23.61 -20.79 13.79
N VAL A 581 -24.66 -20.03 14.07
CA VAL A 581 -24.58 -18.58 14.31
C VAL A 581 -25.07 -18.25 15.72
N SER A 582 -24.28 -17.48 16.46
CA SER A 582 -24.63 -16.99 17.79
C SER A 582 -24.36 -15.50 17.95
N GLY A 583 -25.30 -14.76 18.56
CA GLY A 583 -25.02 -13.39 18.97
C GLY A 583 -26.12 -12.69 19.78
N ASP A 584 -25.97 -11.38 20.00
CA ASP A 584 -26.89 -10.63 20.86
C ASP A 584 -28.00 -9.95 20.05
N LEU A 585 -27.68 -9.13 19.04
CA LEU A 585 -28.66 -8.32 18.30
C LEU A 585 -28.47 -8.44 16.78
N PHE A 586 -29.58 -8.65 16.05
CA PHE A 586 -29.60 -8.86 14.60
C PHE A 586 -28.73 -10.05 14.19
N VAL A 587 -29.25 -11.24 14.50
CA VAL A 587 -28.56 -12.50 14.23
C VAL A 587 -29.31 -13.23 13.11
N GLY A 588 -28.61 -13.56 12.03
CA GLY A 588 -29.16 -14.26 10.87
C GLY A 588 -28.32 -15.47 10.47
N GLY A 589 -28.94 -16.59 10.11
CA GLY A 589 -28.21 -17.76 9.60
C GLY A 589 -27.51 -17.48 8.27
N LEU A 590 -27.99 -16.52 7.47
CA LEU A 590 -27.30 -16.05 6.27
C LEU A 590 -26.85 -14.58 6.39
N VAL A 591 -27.76 -13.67 6.75
CA VAL A 591 -27.49 -12.22 6.80
C VAL A 591 -27.88 -11.61 8.14
N GLY A 592 -26.99 -10.90 8.83
CA GLY A 592 -27.35 -10.21 10.08
C GLY A 592 -28.37 -9.10 9.84
N TRP A 593 -28.00 -8.10 9.03
CA TRP A 593 -28.85 -6.97 8.66
C TRP A 593 -28.87 -6.75 7.14
N ASN A 594 -30.06 -6.73 6.54
CA ASN A 594 -30.26 -6.57 5.10
C ASN A 594 -30.97 -5.25 4.75
N TYR A 595 -30.34 -4.41 3.94
CA TYR A 595 -30.93 -3.31 3.18
C TYR A 595 -30.91 -3.57 1.65
N GLY A 596 -30.14 -4.56 1.21
CA GLY A 596 -29.96 -4.91 -0.20
C GLY A 596 -30.85 -6.05 -0.66
N THR A 597 -30.37 -6.81 -1.65
CA THR A 597 -31.08 -7.97 -2.20
C THR A 597 -30.39 -9.27 -1.79
N VAL A 598 -31.18 -10.22 -1.32
CA VAL A 598 -30.77 -11.61 -1.07
C VAL A 598 -31.68 -12.51 -1.88
N ASN A 599 -31.13 -13.29 -2.80
CA ASN A 599 -31.93 -14.21 -3.61
C ASN A 599 -31.27 -15.57 -3.88
N ASN A 600 -32.09 -16.59 -4.19
CA ASN A 600 -31.64 -17.93 -4.57
C ASN A 600 -30.58 -18.51 -3.62
N SER A 601 -30.75 -18.30 -2.33
CA SER A 601 -29.73 -18.55 -1.30
C SER A 601 -30.34 -19.29 -0.12
N TYR A 602 -29.52 -19.88 0.76
CA TYR A 602 -30.05 -20.68 1.87
C TYR A 602 -29.14 -20.75 3.10
N ALA A 603 -29.73 -21.06 4.25
CA ALA A 603 -29.00 -21.30 5.51
C ALA A 603 -29.46 -22.59 6.19
N THR A 604 -28.50 -23.36 6.72
CA THR A 604 -28.76 -24.67 7.36
C THR A 604 -28.25 -24.78 8.79
N GLY A 605 -27.33 -23.90 9.21
CA GLY A 605 -26.82 -23.87 10.57
C GLY A 605 -27.85 -23.39 11.60
N ASN A 606 -27.72 -23.85 12.84
CA ASN A 606 -28.59 -23.39 13.93
C ASN A 606 -28.27 -21.95 14.29
N VAL A 607 -29.29 -21.18 14.63
CA VAL A 607 -29.18 -19.77 15.00
C VAL A 607 -29.64 -19.56 16.44
N SER A 608 -28.81 -18.89 17.24
CA SER A 608 -29.12 -18.57 18.63
C SER A 608 -28.82 -17.11 18.97
N GLY A 609 -29.64 -16.49 19.83
CA GLY A 609 -29.32 -15.15 20.31
C GLY A 609 -30.26 -14.55 21.36
N ARG A 610 -30.13 -13.24 21.62
CA ARG A 610 -30.86 -12.54 22.68
C ARG A 610 -31.91 -11.54 22.20
N GLY A 611 -31.67 -10.86 21.09
CA GLY A 611 -32.47 -9.76 20.54
C GLY A 611 -33.34 -10.20 19.38
N ILE A 612 -33.13 -9.61 18.21
CA ILE A 612 -33.88 -9.92 16.98
C ILE A 612 -33.11 -10.97 16.16
N ILE A 613 -33.74 -12.13 15.94
CA ILE A 613 -33.08 -13.34 15.44
C ILE A 613 -33.90 -13.93 14.29
N GLY A 614 -33.25 -14.21 13.17
CA GLY A 614 -33.86 -14.91 12.03
C GLY A 614 -33.02 -16.12 11.61
N GLY A 615 -33.67 -17.20 11.19
CA GLY A 615 -32.94 -18.34 10.62
C GLY A 615 -32.22 -18.00 9.31
N LEU A 616 -32.70 -16.99 8.56
CA LEU A 616 -32.01 -16.40 7.42
C LEU A 616 -31.47 -15.00 7.73
N VAL A 617 -32.37 -14.07 8.06
CA VAL A 617 -32.06 -12.65 8.22
C VAL A 617 -32.48 -12.16 9.60
N GLY A 618 -31.55 -11.55 10.35
CA GLY A 618 -31.88 -10.90 11.62
C GLY A 618 -32.89 -9.78 11.42
N ARG A 619 -32.52 -8.74 10.66
CA ARG A 619 -33.41 -7.63 10.31
C ARG A 619 -33.41 -7.32 8.81
N ASN A 620 -34.59 -7.20 8.22
CA ASN A 620 -34.77 -6.95 6.79
C ASN A 620 -35.45 -5.61 6.50
N TYR A 621 -34.78 -4.76 5.73
CA TYR A 621 -35.30 -3.56 5.07
C TYR A 621 -35.31 -3.69 3.55
N GLY A 622 -34.56 -4.64 3.00
CA GLY A 622 -34.45 -4.86 1.56
C GLY A 622 -35.36 -5.98 1.06
N THR A 623 -34.87 -6.71 0.06
CA THR A 623 -35.60 -7.81 -0.60
C THR A 623 -34.97 -9.15 -0.25
N VAL A 624 -35.82 -10.10 0.16
CA VAL A 624 -35.50 -11.50 0.36
C VAL A 624 -36.42 -12.30 -0.58
N ASP A 625 -35.85 -13.05 -1.52
CA ASP A 625 -36.61 -13.74 -2.56
C ASP A 625 -36.04 -15.12 -2.90
N ASN A 626 -36.91 -16.13 -3.05
CA ASN A 626 -36.53 -17.50 -3.38
C ASN A 626 -35.46 -18.09 -2.43
N ILE A 627 -35.82 -18.18 -1.15
CA ILE A 627 -34.92 -18.62 -0.07
C ILE A 627 -35.50 -19.81 0.71
N TYR A 628 -34.63 -20.67 1.24
CA TYR A 628 -35.01 -21.65 2.24
C TYR A 628 -34.07 -21.69 3.46
N VAL A 629 -34.62 -22.09 4.61
CA VAL A 629 -33.90 -22.29 5.86
C VAL A 629 -34.30 -23.61 6.52
N THR A 630 -33.32 -24.39 6.98
CA THR A 630 -33.55 -25.66 7.68
C THR A 630 -33.05 -25.70 9.13
N GLY A 631 -32.15 -24.78 9.51
CA GLY A 631 -31.59 -24.73 10.87
C GLY A 631 -32.60 -24.31 11.93
N ASN A 632 -32.47 -24.84 13.15
CA ASN A 632 -33.31 -24.43 14.27
C ASN A 632 -32.95 -23.02 14.75
N VAL A 633 -33.96 -22.28 15.21
CA VAL A 633 -33.78 -20.90 15.70
C VAL A 633 -34.22 -20.82 17.15
N SER A 634 -33.36 -20.29 18.01
CA SER A 634 -33.63 -20.18 19.45
C SER A 634 -33.19 -18.85 20.05
N GLY A 635 -33.89 -18.35 21.07
CA GLY A 635 -33.47 -17.11 21.74
C GLY A 635 -34.45 -16.52 22.73
N ARG A 636 -34.22 -15.26 23.12
CA ARG A 636 -34.99 -14.56 24.15
C ARG A 636 -35.78 -13.32 23.69
N GLY A 637 -35.50 -12.78 22.50
CA GLY A 637 -36.19 -11.61 21.94
C GLY A 637 -37.16 -11.99 20.83
N THR A 638 -37.32 -11.14 19.81
CA THR A 638 -38.15 -11.42 18.62
C THR A 638 -37.47 -12.46 17.73
N ILE A 639 -38.19 -13.51 17.34
CA ILE A 639 -37.61 -14.64 16.61
C ILE A 639 -38.47 -15.03 15.42
N GLY A 640 -37.84 -15.14 14.24
CA GLY A 640 -38.45 -15.73 13.05
C GLY A 640 -37.66 -16.94 12.55
N GLY A 641 -38.34 -17.98 12.08
CA GLY A 641 -37.65 -19.10 11.43
C GLY A 641 -36.92 -18.70 10.14
N LEU A 642 -37.37 -17.64 9.45
CA LEU A 642 -36.70 -17.04 8.30
C LEU A 642 -36.19 -15.62 8.62
N VAL A 643 -37.07 -14.70 9.01
CA VAL A 643 -36.72 -13.29 9.27
C VAL A 643 -37.12 -12.89 10.69
N GLY A 644 -36.19 -12.37 11.48
CA GLY A 644 -36.50 -11.87 12.83
C GLY A 644 -37.43 -10.66 12.79
N GLY A 645 -36.99 -9.56 12.17
CA GLY A 645 -37.79 -8.35 11.98
C GLY A 645 -37.85 -7.91 10.52
N ASN A 646 -39.07 -7.75 9.99
CA ASN A 646 -39.30 -7.40 8.59
C ASN A 646 -39.94 -6.00 8.43
N VAL A 647 -39.26 -5.14 7.68
CA VAL A 647 -39.74 -3.86 7.16
C VAL A 647 -39.77 -3.88 5.63
N GLY A 648 -38.94 -4.72 5.01
CA GLY A 648 -38.85 -4.89 3.56
C GLY A 648 -39.78 -5.98 3.01
N THR A 649 -39.32 -6.69 1.99
CA THR A 649 -40.11 -7.72 1.28
C THR A 649 -39.51 -9.11 1.47
N VAL A 650 -40.39 -10.09 1.72
CA VAL A 650 -40.09 -11.52 1.76
C VAL A 650 -41.01 -12.23 0.77
N ASN A 651 -40.43 -12.83 -0.27
CA ASN A 651 -41.16 -13.49 -1.34
C ASN A 651 -40.67 -14.91 -1.54
N ASN A 652 -41.59 -15.82 -1.92
CA ASN A 652 -41.24 -17.15 -2.44
C ASN A 652 -40.28 -17.93 -1.52
N SER A 653 -40.45 -17.81 -0.20
CA SER A 653 -39.44 -18.27 0.77
C SER A 653 -40.04 -19.15 1.86
N TYR A 654 -39.24 -20.05 2.43
CA TYR A 654 -39.74 -20.96 3.46
C TYR A 654 -38.76 -21.32 4.56
N ALA A 655 -39.31 -21.70 5.72
CA ALA A 655 -38.56 -22.17 6.88
C ALA A 655 -39.08 -23.52 7.39
N VAL A 656 -38.16 -24.43 7.69
CA VAL A 656 -38.46 -25.82 8.14
C VAL A 656 -37.97 -26.08 9.57
N GLY A 657 -36.95 -25.36 10.03
CA GLY A 657 -36.39 -25.54 11.37
C GLY A 657 -37.36 -25.14 12.49
N ASN A 658 -37.23 -25.78 13.65
CA ASN A 658 -38.03 -25.44 14.82
C ASN A 658 -37.63 -24.06 15.36
N VAL A 659 -38.63 -23.31 15.84
CA VAL A 659 -38.45 -21.98 16.39
C VAL A 659 -38.85 -21.97 17.86
N SER A 660 -37.93 -21.56 18.74
CA SER A 660 -38.16 -21.48 20.18
C SER A 660 -37.76 -20.12 20.74
N GLY A 661 -38.69 -19.41 21.38
CA GLY A 661 -38.44 -18.05 21.86
C GLY A 661 -39.16 -17.70 23.15
N ARG A 662 -39.04 -16.45 23.57
CA ARG A 662 -39.82 -15.92 24.69
C ARG A 662 -41.04 -15.16 24.19
N ASP A 663 -40.83 -14.06 23.49
CA ASP A 663 -41.88 -13.14 23.05
C ASP A 663 -41.74 -12.86 21.53
N ASN A 664 -42.83 -12.71 20.79
CA ASN A 664 -42.85 -12.40 19.34
C ASN A 664 -42.14 -13.47 18.49
N VAL A 665 -42.69 -14.68 18.50
CA VAL A 665 -42.09 -15.84 17.85
C VAL A 665 -42.94 -16.23 16.64
N GLY A 666 -42.34 -16.19 15.45
CA GLY A 666 -42.97 -16.61 14.20
C GLY A 666 -42.23 -17.77 13.54
N GLY A 667 -42.96 -18.75 13.00
CA GLY A 667 -42.34 -19.82 12.23
C GLY A 667 -41.63 -19.35 10.96
N LEU A 668 -42.09 -18.24 10.36
CA LEU A 668 -41.40 -17.57 9.25
C LEU A 668 -40.87 -16.20 9.67
N VAL A 669 -41.72 -15.31 10.17
CA VAL A 669 -41.36 -13.92 10.52
C VAL A 669 -41.70 -13.61 11.97
N GLY A 670 -40.74 -13.14 12.77
CA GLY A 670 -41.00 -12.75 14.16
C GLY A 670 -41.91 -11.52 14.24
N ASP A 671 -41.41 -10.37 13.79
CA ASP A 671 -42.16 -9.11 13.70
C ASP A 671 -42.24 -8.63 12.25
N ASN A 672 -43.43 -8.63 11.64
CA ASN A 672 -43.68 -8.01 10.34
C ASN A 672 -44.25 -6.59 10.54
N PHE A 673 -43.40 -5.57 10.49
CA PHE A 673 -43.79 -4.22 10.86
C PHE A 673 -44.52 -3.46 9.74
N ARG A 674 -43.82 -3.06 8.68
CA ARG A 674 -44.45 -2.48 7.47
C ARG A 674 -44.06 -3.25 6.23
N GLY A 675 -43.57 -4.46 6.44
CA GLY A 675 -43.07 -5.32 5.40
C GLY A 675 -44.17 -6.12 4.73
N MET A 676 -43.79 -6.72 3.61
CA MET A 676 -44.62 -7.64 2.84
C MET A 676 -44.06 -9.05 2.98
N VAL A 677 -44.93 -9.99 3.29
CA VAL A 677 -44.68 -11.43 3.23
C VAL A 677 -45.61 -12.00 2.18
N ASN A 678 -45.07 -12.61 1.12
CA ASN A 678 -45.86 -13.13 0.01
C ASN A 678 -45.36 -14.50 -0.44
N ASN A 679 -46.28 -15.39 -0.83
CA ASN A 679 -45.96 -16.71 -1.38
C ASN A 679 -44.96 -17.50 -0.51
N SER A 680 -45.09 -17.45 0.81
CA SER A 680 -44.08 -17.95 1.73
C SER A 680 -44.68 -18.83 2.81
N TYR A 681 -43.90 -19.74 3.39
CA TYR A 681 -44.47 -20.72 4.34
C TYR A 681 -43.51 -21.22 5.42
N ALA A 682 -44.08 -21.70 6.52
CA ALA A 682 -43.33 -22.30 7.63
C ALA A 682 -43.89 -23.68 8.02
N THR A 683 -43.00 -24.64 8.27
CA THR A 683 -43.38 -26.02 8.64
C THR A 683 -42.82 -26.49 9.98
N GLY A 684 -41.81 -25.82 10.52
CA GLY A 684 -41.22 -26.14 11.82
C GLY A 684 -42.16 -25.83 12.98
N ASN A 685 -42.01 -26.55 14.09
CA ASN A 685 -42.76 -26.28 15.31
C ASN A 685 -42.34 -24.95 15.92
N VAL A 686 -43.32 -24.19 16.44
CA VAL A 686 -43.10 -22.88 17.05
C VAL A 686 -43.49 -22.94 18.53
N SER A 687 -42.58 -22.54 19.41
CA SER A 687 -42.79 -22.52 20.86
C SER A 687 -42.33 -21.22 21.48
N GLY A 688 -43.08 -20.72 22.46
CA GLY A 688 -42.64 -19.61 23.30
C GLY A 688 -43.57 -19.26 24.44
N ARG A 689 -43.47 -18.03 24.96
CA ARG A 689 -44.31 -17.54 26.07
C ARG A 689 -45.46 -16.68 25.56
N ALA A 690 -45.19 -15.60 24.85
CA ALA A 690 -46.20 -14.61 24.45
C ALA A 690 -46.09 -14.17 22.97
N THR A 691 -47.22 -13.96 22.29
CA THR A 691 -47.30 -13.53 20.88
C THR A 691 -46.59 -14.51 19.95
N ILE A 692 -47.21 -15.66 19.74
CA ILE A 692 -46.64 -16.80 19.00
C ILE A 692 -47.50 -17.09 17.77
N GLY A 693 -46.90 -17.03 16.59
CA GLY A 693 -47.57 -17.32 15.32
C GLY A 693 -46.89 -18.46 14.57
N GLY A 694 -47.66 -19.38 13.99
CA GLY A 694 -47.08 -20.42 13.14
C GLY A 694 -46.38 -19.87 11.89
N LEU A 695 -46.85 -18.73 11.35
CA LEU A 695 -46.16 -18.00 10.27
C LEU A 695 -45.55 -16.69 10.77
N VAL A 696 -46.37 -15.81 11.35
CA VAL A 696 -45.93 -14.47 11.79
C VAL A 696 -46.22 -14.25 13.27
N GLY A 697 -45.22 -13.91 14.08
CA GLY A 697 -45.43 -13.60 15.50
C GLY A 697 -46.34 -12.38 15.68
N ARG A 698 -45.87 -11.20 15.25
CA ARG A 698 -46.64 -9.95 15.24
C ARG A 698 -46.71 -9.35 13.85
N ASN A 699 -47.90 -8.92 13.43
CA ASN A 699 -48.13 -8.32 12.12
C ASN A 699 -48.73 -6.90 12.21
N TYR A 700 -48.04 -5.95 11.59
CA TYR A 700 -48.51 -4.60 11.26
C TYR A 700 -48.45 -4.34 9.75
N GLY A 701 -47.90 -5.28 8.97
CA GLY A 701 -47.72 -5.20 7.52
C GLY A 701 -48.69 -6.09 6.76
N THR A 702 -48.26 -6.57 5.60
CA THR A 702 -49.09 -7.40 4.69
C THR A 702 -48.56 -8.82 4.63
N VAL A 703 -49.46 -9.80 4.79
CA VAL A 703 -49.21 -11.24 4.59
C VAL A 703 -50.17 -11.74 3.50
N ASN A 704 -49.62 -12.24 2.40
CA ASN A 704 -50.39 -12.68 1.24
C ASN A 704 -49.97 -14.10 0.81
N ASN A 705 -50.94 -14.93 0.40
CA ASN A 705 -50.69 -16.23 -0.25
C ASN A 705 -49.69 -17.12 0.53
N SER A 706 -49.77 -17.12 1.86
CA SER A 706 -48.75 -17.71 2.74
C SER A 706 -49.37 -18.66 3.76
N TYR A 707 -48.62 -19.66 4.23
CA TYR A 707 -49.21 -20.67 5.12
C TYR A 707 -48.26 -21.24 6.18
N ALA A 708 -48.83 -21.79 7.25
CA ALA A 708 -48.09 -22.49 8.31
C ALA A 708 -48.66 -23.87 8.61
N VAL A 709 -47.80 -24.82 8.95
CA VAL A 709 -48.18 -26.23 9.23
C VAL A 709 -47.70 -26.73 10.60
N GLY A 710 -46.62 -26.18 11.14
CA GLY A 710 -46.01 -26.68 12.38
C GLY A 710 -46.87 -26.43 13.62
N ASN A 711 -46.70 -27.27 14.65
CA ASN A 711 -47.41 -27.10 15.91
C ASN A 711 -47.00 -25.79 16.59
N VAL A 712 -47.97 -25.03 17.09
CA VAL A 712 -47.75 -23.76 17.77
C VAL A 712 -48.11 -23.90 19.25
N SER A 713 -47.17 -23.57 20.13
CA SER A 713 -47.35 -23.67 21.59
C SER A 713 -46.90 -22.38 22.31
N GLY A 714 -47.71 -21.91 23.25
CA GLY A 714 -47.39 -20.77 24.08
C GLY A 714 -48.41 -20.50 25.17
N ARG A 715 -48.16 -19.48 26.00
CA ARG A 715 -49.01 -19.13 27.14
C ARG A 715 -50.01 -18.02 26.78
N ASP A 716 -49.55 -16.98 26.10
CA ASP A 716 -50.32 -15.75 25.84
C ASP A 716 -50.32 -15.43 24.34
N ASN A 717 -51.47 -15.08 23.76
CA ASN A 717 -51.63 -14.70 22.33
C ASN A 717 -50.97 -15.69 21.34
N VAL A 718 -51.58 -16.86 21.17
CA VAL A 718 -51.07 -17.93 20.31
C VAL A 718 -52.01 -18.12 19.11
N GLY A 719 -51.47 -18.01 17.90
CA GLY A 719 -52.22 -18.18 16.66
C GLY A 719 -51.54 -19.15 15.70
N GLY A 720 -52.32 -20.02 15.05
CA GLY A 720 -51.80 -20.98 14.07
C GLY A 720 -51.12 -20.31 12.87
N LEU A 721 -51.60 -19.13 12.45
CA LEU A 721 -51.00 -18.34 11.37
C LEU A 721 -50.30 -17.09 11.89
N VAL A 722 -51.04 -16.18 12.54
CA VAL A 722 -50.51 -14.94 13.12
C VAL A 722 -50.80 -14.91 14.62
N GLY A 723 -49.79 -14.62 15.44
CA GLY A 723 -49.96 -14.53 16.89
C GLY A 723 -50.71 -13.27 17.33
N ASP A 724 -50.34 -12.13 16.75
CA ASP A 724 -50.97 -10.83 17.03
C ASP A 724 -51.01 -9.94 15.77
N ASN A 725 -52.19 -9.48 15.36
CA ASN A 725 -52.38 -8.69 14.14
C ASN A 725 -52.90 -7.29 14.46
N PHE A 726 -52.01 -6.30 14.46
CA PHE A 726 -52.33 -4.90 14.74
C PHE A 726 -52.40 -4.10 13.45
N ARG A 727 -53.61 -3.95 12.90
CA ARG A 727 -53.88 -3.17 11.66
C ARG A 727 -53.13 -3.67 10.42
N GLY A 728 -52.53 -4.85 10.48
CA GLY A 728 -51.94 -5.54 9.32
C GLY A 728 -53.00 -6.25 8.48
N MET A 729 -52.67 -6.49 7.21
CA MET A 729 -53.52 -7.21 6.26
C MET A 729 -53.05 -8.66 6.13
N VAL A 730 -54.01 -9.60 6.14
CA VAL A 730 -53.75 -11.02 5.88
C VAL A 730 -54.72 -11.47 4.81
N ASN A 731 -54.21 -11.82 3.63
CA ASN A 731 -55.02 -12.22 2.47
C ASN A 731 -54.60 -13.60 1.96
N ASN A 732 -55.57 -14.44 1.60
CA ASN A 732 -55.34 -15.76 0.98
C ASN A 732 -54.30 -16.62 1.73
N SER A 733 -54.28 -16.54 3.06
CA SER A 733 -53.26 -17.16 3.91
C SER A 733 -53.92 -18.00 4.99
N TYR A 734 -53.36 -19.16 5.31
CA TYR A 734 -54.02 -20.15 6.18
C TYR A 734 -53.01 -20.95 7.02
N ALA A 735 -53.48 -21.55 8.11
CA ALA A 735 -52.72 -22.55 8.87
C ALA A 735 -53.48 -23.88 8.87
N THR A 736 -52.76 -25.00 8.91
CA THR A 736 -53.30 -26.36 8.91
C THR A 736 -52.88 -27.15 10.12
#